data_AF-A0A7W0CNI9-F1
#
_entry.id   AF-A0A7W0CNI9-F1
#
_cell.length_a   1.000
_cell.length_b   1.000
_cell.length_c   1.000
_cell.angle_alpha   90.00
_cell.angle_beta   90.00
_cell.angle_gamma   90.00
#
_symmetry.space_group_name_H-M   'P 1'
#
loop_
_entity.id
_entity.type
_entity.pdbx_description
1 polymer ?
#
loop_
_entity_poly.entity_id
_entity_poly.type
_entity_poly.pdbx_seq_one_letter_code
_entity_poly.pdbx_strand_id
1 'polypeptide(L)'
;MTIAPDPAYQVLVFSKTAGFRHDSIPAGIQAIRDLGAANNFTVTATEDASVFSNLSPYKAVVFLSTTGDVLNDSQQAAFQSYVDGGGGYVGVHAAADTEYGWPYYEKLAGAYFKSHPHIQQATVRSEDRAHAATAHLGQAWSRTDEWYNYRTNPRPGVKVLQTLDESSYSGGDMGDHPITWCHPQGNGRSFYTGLGHTIESYADQNFRRLLLGGIRYAAGFAKADCRPETGYTTLYNGSTTGWSQAGPGSFANADATLTSQGGMGLLWYQAREFASYSLKLDWKVTGDGNSGVFVGFPPSGDPNSAVGNGYEVQIDASDTPDRTTGSIYGFKAADQAARDAALNPPGEWNTYELLVEGERLQVFLNGRKINDFTNTDPARSLRQGHVGIQNHSASDQVAFRNIRIKELSTGGTTTVEGEAYTSTGGVQVANHAPASGGRTAGYIDNGDWAGYSQVNVSGATRFSARISSGGAGGTIQIRSGSQTGPVLGSVAVPQTGGWENFQTVTTSLTSGSGPLFLTFTGGGGSLFDVDTLTLDTAPVTAPVSAKTHIFYYPWYDTNPWRHWQQGGQNPPDSVGADFYPALGAYDSGDFAGAVTQHMKWIRQSGAGVLVYSWWGRGGYEDGLARGVMDAAAAQGLKVAWHLEPYAGRTAASTVDDIRYINQTYGTHPAFSNAFYVFESLRITDWSALSQVNQSNVILAQTTDTSKIAHFGGMYTYDAIAGATAPGWQQAADYARANGLVWAPSVGPGYIDDRAVPGNTTPTLGRDNGATYDREWTNALNTRPTWVSITSFNEWHEGSIIEPAVPRSGYQSFEGAYGRTGAAAQTAYLDRTRHWVTQFEAQS
;
A
#
# COMPACT_ATOMS: atom_id res chain seq x y z
N MET A 1 -19.74 5.39 32.30
CA MET A 1 -18.82 6.55 32.34
C MET A 1 -19.26 7.51 31.23
N THR A 2 -19.53 8.78 31.53
CA THR A 2 -19.82 9.80 30.50
C THR A 2 -18.53 10.16 29.78
N ILE A 3 -18.57 10.22 28.44
CA ILE A 3 -17.45 10.63 27.57
C ILE A 3 -16.95 12.00 28.06
N ALA A 4 -15.63 12.13 28.29
CA ALA A 4 -15.06 13.44 28.56
C ALA A 4 -15.26 14.33 27.31
N PRO A 5 -15.90 15.49 27.44
CA PRO A 5 -16.15 16.34 26.28
C PRO A 5 -14.83 16.86 25.70
N ASP A 6 -14.80 17.14 24.40
CA ASP A 6 -13.64 17.76 23.75
C ASP A 6 -13.23 19.04 24.51
N PRO A 7 -11.92 19.32 24.65
CA PRO A 7 -11.45 20.57 25.25
C PRO A 7 -11.89 21.75 24.39
N ALA A 8 -12.11 22.94 24.96
CA ALA A 8 -12.59 24.08 24.19
C ALA A 8 -11.67 24.46 23.01
N TYR A 9 -12.25 24.66 21.82
CA TYR A 9 -11.51 25.04 20.59
C TYR A 9 -12.28 26.01 19.70
N GLN A 10 -11.62 26.55 18.67
CA GLN A 10 -12.24 27.48 17.71
C GLN A 10 -12.24 26.88 16.30
N VAL A 11 -13.32 27.13 15.57
CA VAL A 11 -13.52 26.74 14.17
C VAL A 11 -13.81 27.99 13.35
N LEU A 12 -13.11 28.14 12.23
CA LEU A 12 -13.41 29.18 11.24
C LEU A 12 -14.37 28.60 10.20
N VAL A 13 -15.49 29.28 9.94
CA VAL A 13 -16.38 28.98 8.81
C VAL A 13 -16.20 30.08 7.77
N PHE A 14 -15.59 29.71 6.65
CA PHE A 14 -15.35 30.57 5.51
C PHE A 14 -16.36 30.23 4.40
N SER A 15 -17.08 31.24 3.90
CA SER A 15 -18.20 31.04 2.96
C SER A 15 -18.22 32.06 1.82
N LYS A 16 -17.06 32.66 1.51
CA LYS A 16 -16.90 33.58 0.38
C LYS A 16 -17.15 32.83 -0.93
N THR A 17 -17.84 33.48 -1.86
CA THR A 17 -18.12 32.96 -3.21
C THR A 17 -17.70 33.99 -4.26
N ALA A 18 -16.92 33.56 -5.24
CA ALA A 18 -16.65 34.29 -6.48
C ALA A 18 -17.42 33.69 -7.69
N GLY A 19 -18.11 32.56 -7.48
CA GLY A 19 -19.03 31.92 -8.43
C GLY A 19 -20.47 31.88 -7.91
N PHE A 20 -21.15 30.75 -8.13
CA PHE A 20 -22.55 30.56 -7.70
C PHE A 20 -22.69 30.66 -6.17
N ARG A 21 -23.75 31.32 -5.71
CA ARG A 21 -24.05 31.55 -4.30
C ARG A 21 -25.20 30.65 -3.87
N HIS A 22 -24.94 29.80 -2.87
CA HIS A 22 -25.94 28.85 -2.37
C HIS A 22 -26.81 29.48 -1.27
N ASP A 23 -28.13 29.36 -1.39
CA ASP A 23 -29.10 29.86 -0.40
C ASP A 23 -29.01 29.14 0.96
N SER A 24 -28.35 27.98 1.01
CA SER A 24 -28.18 27.19 2.22
C SER A 24 -27.05 27.66 3.14
N ILE A 25 -26.19 28.59 2.69
CA ILE A 25 -25.04 29.09 3.48
C ILE A 25 -25.46 29.64 4.85
N PRO A 26 -26.49 30.51 4.98
CA PRO A 26 -26.95 30.97 6.30
C PRO A 26 -27.41 29.83 7.22
N ALA A 27 -28.14 28.84 6.68
CA ALA A 27 -28.58 27.68 7.44
C ALA A 27 -27.40 26.81 7.89
N GLY A 28 -26.38 26.65 7.04
CA GLY A 28 -25.16 25.94 7.37
C GLY A 28 -24.32 26.61 8.45
N ILE A 29 -24.14 27.94 8.37
CA ILE A 29 -23.47 28.70 9.43
C ILE A 29 -24.18 28.51 10.77
N GLN A 30 -25.51 28.63 10.78
CA GLN A 30 -26.29 28.46 12.01
C GLN A 30 -26.18 27.04 12.56
N ALA A 31 -26.27 26.02 11.70
CA ALA A 31 -26.12 24.63 12.12
C ALA A 31 -24.75 24.35 12.75
N ILE A 32 -23.65 24.86 12.15
CA ILE A 32 -22.31 24.69 12.70
C ILE A 32 -22.14 25.45 14.04
N ARG A 33 -22.76 26.62 14.20
CA ARG A 33 -22.80 27.34 15.48
C ARG A 33 -23.52 26.56 16.57
N ASP A 34 -24.68 25.98 16.26
CA ASP A 34 -25.42 25.14 17.21
C ASP A 34 -24.61 23.91 17.62
N LEU A 35 -23.94 23.27 16.64
CA LEU A 35 -23.05 22.14 16.89
C LEU A 35 -21.89 22.57 17.80
N GLY A 36 -21.31 23.75 17.58
CA GLY A 36 -20.26 24.32 18.42
C GLY A 36 -20.70 24.54 19.85
N ALA A 37 -21.86 25.18 20.04
CA ALA A 37 -22.45 25.42 21.36
C ALA A 37 -22.71 24.11 22.13
N ALA A 38 -23.05 23.03 21.42
CA ALA A 38 -23.31 21.72 22.02
C ALA A 38 -22.05 20.86 22.25
N ASN A 39 -20.90 21.19 21.63
CA ASN A 39 -19.71 20.32 21.59
C ASN A 39 -18.39 21.08 21.86
N ASN A 40 -18.43 22.11 22.71
CA ASN A 40 -17.24 22.85 23.18
C ASN A 40 -16.38 23.48 22.07
N PHE A 41 -16.97 23.97 20.99
CA PHE A 41 -16.24 24.84 20.07
C PHE A 41 -16.98 26.12 19.71
N THR A 42 -16.23 27.20 19.54
CA THR A 42 -16.78 28.46 19.04
C THR A 42 -16.59 28.58 17.54
N VAL A 43 -17.46 29.35 16.89
CA VAL A 43 -17.47 29.51 15.44
C VAL A 43 -17.31 30.98 15.08
N THR A 44 -16.21 31.29 14.40
CA THR A 44 -16.07 32.56 13.68
C THR A 44 -16.52 32.31 12.24
N ALA A 45 -17.61 32.95 11.81
CA ALA A 45 -18.08 32.86 10.43
C ALA A 45 -17.76 34.16 9.68
N THR A 46 -17.15 34.06 8.51
CA THR A 46 -16.75 35.21 7.71
C THR A 46 -16.71 34.90 6.22
N GLU A 47 -16.80 35.96 5.42
CA GLU A 47 -16.52 35.95 3.97
C GLU A 47 -15.29 36.81 3.64
N ASP A 48 -14.68 37.45 4.65
CA ASP A 48 -13.45 38.23 4.51
C ASP A 48 -12.21 37.31 4.52
N ALA A 49 -11.54 37.22 3.38
CA ALA A 49 -10.34 36.41 3.19
C ALA A 49 -9.10 36.97 3.94
N SER A 50 -9.16 38.19 4.50
CA SER A 50 -8.07 38.75 5.31
C SER A 50 -7.72 37.89 6.54
N VAL A 51 -8.68 37.09 7.04
CA VAL A 51 -8.50 36.16 8.16
C VAL A 51 -7.41 35.11 7.91
N PHE A 52 -7.12 34.78 6.65
CA PHE A 52 -6.07 33.80 6.29
C PHE A 52 -4.65 34.29 6.61
N SER A 53 -4.47 35.57 6.93
CA SER A 53 -3.21 36.10 7.47
C SER A 53 -2.85 35.53 8.84
N ASN A 54 -3.83 35.03 9.61
CA ASN A 54 -3.58 34.36 10.89
C ASN A 54 -4.65 33.30 11.21
N LEU A 55 -4.33 32.04 10.89
CA LEU A 55 -5.20 30.90 11.20
C LEU A 55 -4.84 30.18 12.51
N SER A 56 -3.80 30.62 13.23
CA SER A 56 -3.32 29.96 14.45
C SER A 56 -4.36 29.76 15.57
N PRO A 57 -5.42 30.60 15.72
CA PRO A 57 -6.46 30.35 16.72
C PRO A 57 -7.37 29.14 16.40
N TYR A 58 -7.46 28.74 15.13
CA TYR A 58 -8.46 27.78 14.66
C TYR A 58 -7.90 26.37 14.55
N LYS A 59 -8.61 25.39 15.10
CA LYS A 59 -8.27 23.96 14.93
C LYS A 59 -8.73 23.39 13.60
N ALA A 60 -9.79 23.96 13.03
CA ALA A 60 -10.27 23.60 11.71
C ALA A 60 -10.82 24.85 10.98
N VAL A 61 -10.67 24.83 9.65
CA VAL A 61 -11.28 25.79 8.73
C VAL A 61 -12.27 25.04 7.84
N VAL A 62 -13.54 25.44 7.94
CA VAL A 62 -14.64 24.94 7.13
C VAL A 62 -14.84 25.83 5.92
N PHE A 63 -14.73 25.28 4.72
CA PHE A 63 -15.15 25.90 3.48
C PHE A 63 -16.60 25.48 3.24
N LEU A 64 -17.54 26.36 3.58
CA LEU A 64 -18.97 26.10 3.51
C LEU A 64 -19.53 26.64 2.19
N SER A 65 -19.68 25.76 1.21
CA SER A 65 -20.21 26.07 -0.12
C SER A 65 -19.55 27.29 -0.79
N THR A 66 -18.23 27.42 -0.61
CA THR A 66 -17.40 28.37 -1.37
C THR A 66 -17.45 28.03 -2.86
N THR A 67 -17.26 29.02 -3.74
CA THR A 67 -17.20 28.78 -5.19
C THR A 67 -16.25 29.77 -5.87
N GLY A 68 -15.59 29.35 -6.95
CA GLY A 68 -14.65 30.17 -7.72
C GLY A 68 -13.29 30.39 -7.04
N ASP A 69 -12.61 31.46 -7.44
CA ASP A 69 -11.29 31.86 -6.93
C ASP A 69 -11.48 32.88 -5.79
N VAL A 70 -11.22 32.45 -4.53
CA VAL A 70 -11.65 33.17 -3.32
C VAL A 70 -10.48 33.67 -2.48
N LEU A 71 -9.30 33.09 -2.66
CA LEU A 71 -8.03 33.43 -2.02
C LEU A 71 -7.02 33.96 -3.04
N ASN A 72 -6.25 34.99 -2.69
CA ASN A 72 -5.08 35.37 -3.47
C ASN A 72 -3.85 34.50 -3.11
N ASP A 73 -2.77 34.59 -3.88
CA ASP A 73 -1.53 33.82 -3.71
C ASP A 73 -0.99 33.80 -2.27
N SER A 74 -1.00 34.97 -1.59
CA SER A 74 -0.52 35.06 -0.20
C SER A 74 -1.40 34.31 0.79
N GLN A 75 -2.71 34.32 0.56
CA GLN A 75 -3.70 33.63 1.38
C GLN A 75 -3.69 32.12 1.10
N GLN A 76 -3.50 31.72 -0.16
CA GLN A 76 -3.27 30.32 -0.55
C GLN A 76 -2.03 29.76 0.15
N ALA A 77 -0.90 30.47 0.08
CA ALA A 77 0.35 30.06 0.73
C ALA A 77 0.19 29.95 2.27
N ALA A 78 -0.51 30.91 2.89
CA ALA A 78 -0.80 30.87 4.33
C ALA A 78 -1.72 29.70 4.70
N PHE A 79 -2.73 29.40 3.87
CA PHE A 79 -3.64 28.29 4.11
C PHE A 79 -2.94 26.93 3.97
N GLN A 80 -2.13 26.76 2.92
CA GLN A 80 -1.30 25.57 2.76
C GLN A 80 -0.36 25.38 3.96
N SER A 81 0.34 26.44 4.39
CA SER A 81 1.22 26.37 5.55
C SER A 81 0.47 25.99 6.83
N TYR A 82 -0.76 26.49 7.01
CA TYR A 82 -1.63 26.12 8.12
C TYR A 82 -1.98 24.62 8.11
N VAL A 83 -2.43 24.09 6.97
CA VAL A 83 -2.81 22.66 6.87
C VAL A 83 -1.57 21.78 6.99
N ASP A 84 -0.49 22.07 6.26
CA ASP A 84 0.75 21.29 6.29
C ASP A 84 1.41 21.33 7.69
N GLY A 85 1.20 22.41 8.44
CA GLY A 85 1.61 22.58 9.84
C GLY A 85 0.71 21.89 10.88
N GLY A 86 -0.33 21.18 10.46
CA GLY A 86 -1.20 20.41 11.35
C GLY A 86 -2.60 20.97 11.53
N GLY A 87 -3.01 21.99 10.77
CA GLY A 87 -4.37 22.52 10.72
C GLY A 87 -5.37 21.56 10.07
N GLY A 88 -6.66 21.76 10.36
CA GLY A 88 -7.76 20.96 9.80
C GLY A 88 -8.50 21.68 8.68
N TYR A 89 -8.88 20.95 7.64
CA TYR A 89 -9.77 21.42 6.57
C TYR A 89 -11.06 20.60 6.52
N VAL A 90 -12.18 21.29 6.34
CA VAL A 90 -13.50 20.69 6.10
C VAL A 90 -14.13 21.36 4.87
N GLY A 91 -14.25 20.62 3.77
CA GLY A 91 -15.01 21.08 2.60
C GLY A 91 -16.45 20.60 2.64
N VAL A 92 -17.42 21.49 2.42
CA VAL A 92 -18.85 21.16 2.37
C VAL A 92 -19.42 21.57 1.02
N HIS A 93 -20.11 20.62 0.38
CA HIS A 93 -20.81 20.76 -0.89
C HIS A 93 -19.95 21.40 -1.99
N ALA A 94 -20.20 22.68 -2.28
CA ALA A 94 -19.57 23.42 -3.36
C ALA A 94 -18.10 23.77 -3.11
N ALA A 95 -17.52 23.41 -1.96
CA ALA A 95 -16.08 23.55 -1.75
C ALA A 95 -15.24 22.86 -2.85
N ALA A 96 -15.74 21.83 -3.55
CA ALA A 96 -15.05 21.25 -4.71
C ALA A 96 -15.09 22.12 -5.98
N ASP A 97 -15.94 23.14 -6.03
CA ASP A 97 -16.05 24.18 -7.08
C ASP A 97 -15.23 25.44 -6.71
N THR A 98 -14.09 25.26 -6.04
CA THR A 98 -13.27 26.36 -5.50
C THR A 98 -11.80 26.19 -5.92
N GLU A 99 -11.10 27.30 -6.20
CA GLU A 99 -9.63 27.35 -6.44
C GLU A 99 -9.12 26.42 -7.56
N TYR A 100 -9.79 26.36 -8.72
CA TYR A 100 -9.40 25.49 -9.84
C TYR A 100 -7.98 25.71 -10.39
N GLY A 101 -7.41 26.89 -10.18
CA GLY A 101 -6.05 27.23 -10.61
C GLY A 101 -4.95 26.77 -9.65
N TRP A 102 -5.31 26.17 -8.52
CA TRP A 102 -4.39 25.87 -7.42
C TRP A 102 -4.30 24.35 -7.15
N PRO A 103 -3.32 23.64 -7.73
CA PRO A 103 -3.22 22.17 -7.63
C PRO A 103 -3.11 21.61 -6.21
N TYR A 104 -2.64 22.41 -5.24
CA TYR A 104 -2.66 22.01 -3.84
C TYR A 104 -4.10 21.86 -3.34
N TYR A 105 -5.01 22.75 -3.73
CA TYR A 105 -6.41 22.67 -3.33
C TYR A 105 -7.11 21.47 -3.93
N GLU A 106 -6.79 21.09 -5.18
CA GLU A 106 -7.30 19.84 -5.77
C GLU A 106 -6.98 18.64 -4.87
N LYS A 107 -5.73 18.54 -4.44
CA LYS A 107 -5.27 17.46 -3.54
C LYS A 107 -5.94 17.56 -2.17
N LEU A 108 -6.10 18.77 -1.64
CA LEU A 108 -6.75 19.02 -0.35
C LEU A 108 -8.23 18.64 -0.36
N ALA A 109 -8.97 19.06 -1.37
CA ALA A 109 -10.39 18.73 -1.55
C ALA A 109 -10.58 17.26 -1.96
N GLY A 110 -9.60 16.68 -2.65
CA GLY A 110 -9.57 15.31 -3.16
C GLY A 110 -10.04 15.20 -4.62
N ALA A 111 -10.95 16.06 -5.05
CA ALA A 111 -11.36 16.20 -6.45
C ALA A 111 -12.05 17.54 -6.71
N TYR A 112 -12.01 17.98 -7.96
CA TYR A 112 -12.73 19.17 -8.43
C TYR A 112 -14.12 18.86 -8.94
N PHE A 113 -15.05 19.80 -8.78
CA PHE A 113 -16.39 19.75 -9.36
C PHE A 113 -16.34 19.73 -10.90
N LYS A 114 -17.24 18.93 -11.51
CA LYS A 114 -17.45 18.83 -12.96
C LYS A 114 -18.85 19.27 -13.38
N SER A 115 -19.88 18.68 -12.77
CA SER A 115 -21.30 18.92 -13.10
C SER A 115 -22.20 18.35 -11.99
N HIS A 116 -23.50 18.61 -12.05
CA HIS A 116 -24.50 17.96 -11.21
C HIS A 116 -25.83 17.84 -11.98
N PRO A 117 -26.71 16.87 -11.64
CA PRO A 117 -28.07 16.84 -12.12
C PRO A 117 -28.96 17.80 -11.31
N HIS A 118 -30.27 17.77 -11.58
CA HIS A 118 -31.25 18.44 -10.73
C HIS A 118 -31.27 17.79 -9.32
N ILE A 119 -31.65 18.59 -8.32
CA ILE A 119 -31.89 18.12 -6.95
C ILE A 119 -32.91 16.99 -6.96
N GLN A 120 -32.53 15.83 -6.44
CA GLN A 120 -33.37 14.64 -6.41
C GLN A 120 -32.97 13.73 -5.26
N GLN A 121 -33.81 12.73 -4.94
CA GLN A 121 -33.46 11.72 -3.94
C GLN A 121 -32.44 10.72 -4.53
N ALA A 122 -31.47 10.30 -3.73
CA ALA A 122 -30.57 9.19 -4.03
C ALA A 122 -30.27 8.37 -2.78
N THR A 123 -29.78 7.15 -2.98
CA THR A 123 -29.24 6.31 -1.91
C THR A 123 -27.75 6.56 -1.74
N VAL A 124 -27.35 7.01 -0.55
CA VAL A 124 -25.96 7.11 -0.12
C VAL A 124 -25.58 5.85 0.63
N ARG A 125 -24.52 5.15 0.21
CA ARG A 125 -23.99 3.95 0.88
C ARG A 125 -22.85 4.34 1.81
N SER A 126 -22.89 3.86 3.05
CA SER A 126 -21.82 4.06 4.03
C SER A 126 -20.80 2.93 3.92
N GLU A 127 -19.62 3.22 3.36
CA GLU A 127 -18.55 2.22 3.16
C GLU A 127 -17.72 2.04 4.43
N ASP A 128 -17.34 3.14 5.08
CA ASP A 128 -16.67 3.13 6.37
C ASP A 128 -17.60 3.72 7.41
N ARG A 129 -17.86 2.96 8.47
CA ARG A 129 -18.69 3.39 9.60
C ARG A 129 -17.85 3.54 10.89
N ALA A 130 -16.54 3.33 10.90
CA ALA A 130 -15.72 3.65 12.06
C ALA A 130 -15.54 5.16 12.24
N HIS A 131 -15.50 5.90 11.14
CA HIS A 131 -15.34 7.36 11.20
C HIS A 131 -16.51 8.03 11.94
N ALA A 132 -16.22 8.99 12.81
CA ALA A 132 -17.24 9.69 13.62
C ALA A 132 -18.35 10.36 12.77
N ALA A 133 -18.02 10.75 11.54
CA ALA A 133 -18.96 11.36 10.58
C ALA A 133 -20.01 10.37 10.01
N THR A 134 -19.75 9.07 10.06
CA THR A 134 -20.62 8.04 9.46
C THR A 134 -21.05 6.95 10.45
N ALA A 135 -20.51 6.97 11.67
CA ALA A 135 -20.73 5.94 12.67
C ALA A 135 -22.18 5.72 13.10
N HIS A 136 -23.00 6.78 13.10
CA HIS A 136 -24.43 6.75 13.44
C HIS A 136 -25.33 6.31 12.29
N LEU A 137 -24.81 6.27 11.06
CA LEU A 137 -25.57 5.90 9.87
C LEU A 137 -25.66 4.38 9.75
N GLY A 138 -26.74 3.88 9.14
CA GLY A 138 -26.83 2.50 8.64
C GLY A 138 -25.98 2.28 7.38
N GLN A 139 -26.07 1.09 6.80
CA GLN A 139 -25.37 0.77 5.53
C GLN A 139 -25.86 1.62 4.35
N ALA A 140 -27.10 2.08 4.37
CA ALA A 140 -27.69 2.94 3.36
C ALA A 140 -28.48 4.10 4.00
N TRP A 141 -28.44 5.26 3.36
CA TRP A 141 -29.17 6.45 3.73
C TRP A 141 -29.79 7.09 2.49
N SER A 142 -31.12 7.05 2.40
CA SER A 142 -31.85 7.75 1.34
C SER A 142 -32.09 9.19 1.75
N ARG A 143 -31.70 10.13 0.89
CA ARG A 143 -31.89 11.57 1.12
C ARG A 143 -31.95 12.35 -0.18
N THR A 144 -32.46 13.58 -0.13
CA THR A 144 -32.51 14.52 -1.25
C THR A 144 -31.39 15.55 -1.12
N ASP A 145 -30.65 15.77 -2.20
CA ASP A 145 -29.59 16.76 -2.30
C ASP A 145 -29.26 17.03 -3.79
N GLU A 146 -28.27 17.89 -4.05
CA GLU A 146 -27.66 18.04 -5.37
C GLU A 146 -26.38 17.19 -5.49
N TRP A 147 -26.36 16.25 -6.43
CA TRP A 147 -25.31 15.23 -6.52
C TRP A 147 -24.16 15.66 -7.43
N TYR A 148 -23.03 16.04 -6.83
CA TYR A 148 -21.86 16.48 -7.58
C TYR A 148 -21.16 15.32 -8.30
N ASN A 149 -20.95 15.44 -9.61
CA ASN A 149 -19.96 14.70 -10.37
C ASN A 149 -18.61 15.43 -10.29
N TYR A 150 -17.54 14.66 -10.23
CA TYR A 150 -16.18 15.17 -10.09
C TYR A 150 -15.37 15.03 -11.38
N ARG A 151 -14.32 15.83 -11.54
CA ARG A 151 -13.41 15.75 -12.72
C ARG A 151 -12.56 14.49 -12.69
N THR A 152 -12.25 14.01 -11.49
CA THR A 152 -11.46 12.81 -11.19
C THR A 152 -12.16 12.02 -10.10
N ASN A 153 -11.99 10.69 -10.11
CA ASN A 153 -12.45 9.86 -9.00
C ASN A 153 -11.41 9.97 -7.86
N PRO A 154 -11.80 10.42 -6.65
CA PRO A 154 -10.86 10.66 -5.56
C PRO A 154 -10.36 9.38 -4.87
N ARG A 155 -11.04 8.23 -5.06
CA ARG A 155 -10.78 6.97 -4.32
C ARG A 155 -9.31 6.55 -4.24
N PRO A 156 -8.47 6.67 -5.28
CA PRO A 156 -7.05 6.29 -5.18
C PRO A 156 -6.26 7.11 -4.14
N GLY A 157 -6.67 8.35 -3.88
CA GLY A 157 -5.96 9.30 -3.00
C GLY A 157 -6.61 9.52 -1.64
N VAL A 158 -7.80 8.97 -1.37
CA VAL A 158 -8.56 9.25 -0.15
C VAL A 158 -9.14 8.00 0.51
N LYS A 159 -9.49 8.11 1.79
CA LYS A 159 -10.38 7.15 2.45
C LYS A 159 -11.83 7.54 2.16
N VAL A 160 -12.50 6.76 1.32
CA VAL A 160 -13.92 6.93 1.02
C VAL A 160 -14.74 6.51 2.23
N LEU A 161 -15.62 7.39 2.70
CA LEU A 161 -16.55 7.12 3.79
C LEU A 161 -17.95 6.80 3.26
N GLN A 162 -18.36 7.46 2.17
CA GLN A 162 -19.65 7.24 1.52
C GLN A 162 -19.56 7.34 0.00
N THR A 163 -20.39 6.54 -0.68
CA THR A 163 -20.61 6.56 -2.13
C THR A 163 -22.07 6.77 -2.48
N LEU A 164 -22.33 7.30 -3.67
CA LEU A 164 -23.67 7.35 -4.26
C LEU A 164 -23.97 6.06 -5.03
N ASP A 165 -25.18 5.56 -4.86
CA ASP A 165 -25.72 4.51 -5.72
C ASP A 165 -26.34 5.15 -6.97
N GLU A 166 -25.57 5.21 -8.07
CA GLU A 166 -26.02 5.79 -9.34
C GLU A 166 -27.22 5.08 -9.98
N SER A 167 -27.58 3.86 -9.53
CA SER A 167 -28.82 3.21 -9.99
C SER A 167 -30.09 3.80 -9.36
N SER A 168 -29.95 4.58 -8.29
CA SER A 168 -31.05 5.15 -7.52
C SER A 168 -31.49 6.55 -7.96
N TYR A 169 -30.75 7.18 -8.88
CA TYR A 169 -31.01 8.53 -9.37
C TYR A 169 -30.52 8.70 -10.82
N SER A 170 -30.79 9.85 -11.44
CA SER A 170 -30.39 10.14 -12.82
C SER A 170 -29.32 11.23 -12.92
N GLY A 171 -28.34 11.05 -13.82
CA GLY A 171 -27.31 12.05 -14.13
C GLY A 171 -25.96 11.87 -13.40
N GLY A 172 -25.75 10.74 -12.72
CA GLY A 172 -24.41 10.29 -12.32
C GLY A 172 -23.56 9.88 -13.53
N ASP A 173 -22.27 10.15 -13.45
CA ASP A 173 -21.27 9.98 -14.53
C ASP A 173 -19.91 9.50 -13.97
N MET A 174 -19.90 8.89 -12.79
CA MET A 174 -18.67 8.45 -12.12
C MET A 174 -18.55 6.93 -12.11
N GLY A 175 -19.67 6.19 -12.17
CA GLY A 175 -19.73 4.75 -11.95
C GLY A 175 -19.45 4.41 -10.49
N ASP A 176 -18.17 4.42 -10.11
CA ASP A 176 -17.77 4.51 -8.70
C ASP A 176 -17.82 5.97 -8.25
N HIS A 177 -18.78 6.32 -7.39
CA HIS A 177 -19.12 7.71 -7.09
C HIS A 177 -18.91 8.06 -5.61
N PRO A 178 -17.67 8.27 -5.12
CA PRO A 178 -17.43 8.81 -3.78
C PRO A 178 -18.09 10.17 -3.59
N ILE A 179 -18.71 10.38 -2.43
CA ILE A 179 -19.40 11.64 -2.09
C ILE A 179 -18.98 12.22 -0.74
N THR A 180 -18.45 11.39 0.17
CA THR A 180 -17.86 11.84 1.44
C THR A 180 -16.55 11.08 1.66
N TRP A 181 -15.47 11.78 1.98
CA TRP A 181 -14.15 11.18 2.20
C TRP A 181 -13.28 11.97 3.17
N CYS A 182 -12.20 11.35 3.62
CA CYS A 182 -11.14 11.99 4.40
C CYS A 182 -9.76 11.51 3.98
N HIS A 183 -8.73 12.30 4.26
CA HIS A 183 -7.33 11.89 4.13
C HIS A 183 -6.39 12.77 4.97
N PRO A 184 -5.21 12.25 5.35
CA PRO A 184 -4.13 13.11 5.85
C PRO A 184 -3.66 14.07 4.74
N GLN A 185 -3.30 15.30 5.10
CA GLN A 185 -2.73 16.30 4.20
C GLN A 185 -1.55 17.00 4.91
N GLY A 186 -0.33 16.76 4.46
CA GLY A 186 0.86 17.17 5.23
C GLY A 186 0.81 16.60 6.65
N ASN A 187 0.98 17.42 7.68
CA ASN A 187 0.71 17.04 9.08
C ASN A 187 -0.76 17.29 9.51
N GLY A 188 -1.57 17.89 8.64
CA GLY A 188 -2.97 18.22 8.83
C GLY A 188 -3.93 17.10 8.44
N ARG A 189 -5.22 17.45 8.40
CA ARG A 189 -6.33 16.53 8.13
C ARG A 189 -7.33 17.19 7.20
N SER A 190 -7.75 16.45 6.17
CA SER A 190 -8.79 16.85 5.24
C SER A 190 -10.03 15.98 5.41
N PHE A 191 -11.19 16.62 5.50
CA PHE A 191 -12.49 16.00 5.37
C PHE A 191 -13.28 16.75 4.29
N TYR A 192 -13.97 16.01 3.43
CA TYR A 192 -14.85 16.58 2.43
C TYR A 192 -16.17 15.81 2.36
N THR A 193 -17.27 16.53 2.18
CA THR A 193 -18.56 15.96 1.78
C THR A 193 -19.18 16.79 0.67
N GLY A 194 -19.63 16.15 -0.41
CA GLY A 194 -20.39 16.77 -1.48
C GLY A 194 -21.86 17.04 -1.13
N LEU A 195 -22.29 16.61 0.06
CA LEU A 195 -23.62 16.85 0.59
C LEU A 195 -23.76 18.28 1.14
N GLY A 196 -24.99 18.77 1.25
CA GLY A 196 -25.30 20.05 1.93
C GLY A 196 -25.70 21.19 1.00
N HIS A 197 -26.19 20.89 -0.21
CA HIS A 197 -26.74 21.90 -1.12
C HIS A 197 -28.00 22.54 -0.52
N THR A 198 -28.92 21.70 -0.05
CA THR A 198 -30.28 22.11 0.34
C THR A 198 -30.31 22.71 1.75
N ILE A 199 -31.25 23.63 2.00
CA ILE A 199 -31.47 24.20 3.34
C ILE A 199 -31.89 23.09 4.32
N GLU A 200 -32.72 22.16 3.86
CA GLU A 200 -33.26 21.03 4.61
C GLU A 200 -32.16 20.11 5.14
N SER A 201 -31.02 20.01 4.44
CA SER A 201 -29.84 19.28 4.90
C SER A 201 -29.46 19.70 6.33
N TYR A 202 -29.47 20.99 6.62
CA TYR A 202 -29.01 21.53 7.89
C TYR A 202 -30.03 21.38 9.04
N ALA A 203 -31.26 20.95 8.73
CA ALA A 203 -32.25 20.50 9.72
C ALA A 203 -32.18 18.97 9.96
N ASP A 204 -31.64 18.20 9.02
CA ASP A 204 -31.50 16.75 9.13
C ASP A 204 -30.45 16.35 10.18
N GLN A 205 -30.86 15.52 11.15
CA GLN A 205 -30.01 15.12 12.27
C GLN A 205 -28.84 14.23 11.84
N ASN A 206 -29.00 13.41 10.80
CA ASN A 206 -27.95 12.55 10.28
C ASN A 206 -26.86 13.39 9.59
N PHE A 207 -27.24 14.40 8.81
CA PHE A 207 -26.29 15.32 8.19
C PHE A 207 -25.57 16.21 9.21
N ARG A 208 -26.28 16.73 10.22
CA ARG A 208 -25.64 17.51 11.29
C ARG A 208 -24.59 16.70 12.06
N ARG A 209 -24.87 15.42 12.34
CA ARG A 209 -23.89 14.51 12.96
C ARG A 209 -22.72 14.19 12.03
N LEU A 210 -22.95 14.07 10.73
CA LEU A 210 -21.88 13.92 9.72
C LEU A 210 -20.94 15.14 9.74
N LEU A 211 -21.49 16.35 9.71
CA LEU A 211 -20.71 17.59 9.81
C LEU A 211 -19.92 17.65 11.12
N LEU A 212 -20.55 17.34 12.25
CA LEU A 212 -19.87 17.31 13.55
C LEU A 212 -18.69 16.33 13.55
N GLY A 213 -18.89 15.11 13.05
CA GLY A 213 -17.82 14.11 12.97
C GLY A 213 -16.68 14.52 12.06
N GLY A 214 -16.97 15.15 10.91
CA GLY A 214 -15.97 15.71 10.01
C GLY A 214 -15.15 16.85 10.64
N ILE A 215 -15.83 17.77 11.33
CA ILE A 215 -15.19 18.87 12.06
C ILE A 215 -14.30 18.36 13.20
N ARG A 216 -14.81 17.42 14.02
CA ARG A 216 -14.02 16.81 15.11
C ARG A 216 -12.80 16.07 14.58
N TYR A 217 -12.91 15.37 13.45
CA TYR A 217 -11.77 14.73 12.80
C TYR A 217 -10.74 15.77 12.32
N ALA A 218 -11.16 16.79 11.56
CA ALA A 218 -10.26 17.82 11.07
C ALA A 218 -9.53 18.55 12.22
N ALA A 219 -10.26 18.86 13.30
CA ALA A 219 -9.73 19.46 14.52
C ALA A 219 -8.82 18.52 15.35
N GLY A 220 -8.81 17.22 15.06
CA GLY A 220 -7.97 16.21 15.71
C GLY A 220 -8.55 15.61 17.00
N PHE A 221 -9.84 15.80 17.27
CA PHE A 221 -10.52 15.27 18.47
C PHE A 221 -11.22 13.93 18.24
N ALA A 222 -11.66 13.64 17.01
CA ALA A 222 -12.04 12.29 16.60
C ALA A 222 -10.88 11.63 15.85
N LYS A 223 -10.42 10.47 16.30
CA LYS A 223 -9.32 9.72 15.66
C LYS A 223 -9.90 8.77 14.62
N ALA A 224 -9.27 8.69 13.46
CA ALA A 224 -9.67 7.77 12.40
C ALA A 224 -8.49 7.44 11.49
N ASP A 225 -8.46 6.22 10.96
CA ASP A 225 -7.56 5.86 9.87
C ASP A 225 -8.13 6.34 8.52
N CYS A 226 -7.73 7.55 8.12
CA CYS A 226 -8.11 8.13 6.84
C CYS A 226 -7.06 7.89 5.73
N ARG A 227 -6.15 6.94 5.90
CA ARG A 227 -5.25 6.55 4.79
C ARG A 227 -6.08 5.84 3.70
N PRO A 228 -5.78 6.04 2.41
CA PRO A 228 -6.44 5.30 1.33
C PRO A 228 -6.30 3.79 1.52
N GLU A 229 -7.38 3.05 1.29
CA GLU A 229 -7.42 1.60 1.47
C GLU A 229 -7.68 0.90 0.13
N THR A 230 -6.76 0.02 -0.29
CA THR A 230 -6.89 -0.80 -1.50
C THR A 230 -6.45 -2.25 -1.26
N GLY A 231 -7.15 -3.19 -1.92
CA GLY A 231 -6.80 -4.61 -1.93
C GLY A 231 -7.28 -5.41 -0.72
N TYR A 232 -8.22 -4.90 0.07
CA TYR A 232 -8.84 -5.66 1.16
C TYR A 232 -10.00 -6.51 0.66
N THR A 233 -10.07 -7.74 1.15
CA THR A 233 -11.21 -8.65 0.99
C THR A 233 -12.03 -8.66 2.26
N THR A 234 -13.34 -8.51 2.15
CA THR A 234 -14.26 -8.58 3.30
C THR A 234 -14.31 -9.99 3.87
N LEU A 235 -14.09 -10.11 5.18
CA LEU A 235 -14.39 -11.33 5.95
C LEU A 235 -15.75 -11.26 6.64
N TYR A 236 -16.17 -10.06 7.06
CA TYR A 236 -17.49 -9.82 7.65
C TYR A 236 -18.02 -8.42 7.32
N ASN A 237 -19.22 -8.37 6.75
CA ASN A 237 -20.03 -7.16 6.51
C ASN A 237 -21.52 -7.38 6.81
N GLY A 238 -21.82 -8.30 7.73
CA GLY A 238 -23.18 -8.70 8.11
C GLY A 238 -23.50 -10.18 7.87
N SER A 239 -22.72 -10.87 7.03
CA SER A 239 -22.76 -12.32 6.93
C SER A 239 -21.67 -12.97 7.77
N THR A 240 -22.03 -14.00 8.55
CA THR A 240 -21.09 -14.84 9.31
C THR A 240 -20.72 -16.12 8.55
N THR A 241 -20.96 -16.19 7.23
CA THR A 241 -20.48 -17.30 6.40
C THR A 241 -18.97 -17.46 6.54
N GLY A 242 -18.51 -18.69 6.81
CA GLY A 242 -17.09 -18.99 7.03
C GLY A 242 -16.58 -18.73 8.46
N TRP A 243 -17.43 -18.22 9.36
CA TRP A 243 -17.11 -18.04 10.77
C TRP A 243 -17.65 -19.19 11.63
N SER A 244 -16.94 -19.51 12.71
CA SER A 244 -17.33 -20.51 13.70
C SER A 244 -17.28 -19.92 15.11
N GLN A 245 -18.22 -20.32 15.96
CA GLN A 245 -18.30 -19.88 17.35
C GLN A 245 -17.80 -20.98 18.28
N ALA A 246 -16.86 -20.64 19.15
CA ALA A 246 -16.38 -21.48 20.24
C ALA A 246 -16.83 -20.90 21.59
N GLY A 247 -17.13 -21.78 22.55
CA GLY A 247 -17.51 -21.41 23.92
C GLY A 247 -18.98 -21.00 24.12
N PRO A 248 -19.40 -20.77 25.37
CA PRO A 248 -20.78 -20.38 25.72
C PRO A 248 -21.14 -18.93 25.37
N GLY A 249 -20.17 -18.09 25.02
CA GLY A 249 -20.38 -16.74 24.50
C GLY A 249 -20.90 -16.71 23.06
N SER A 250 -21.50 -15.60 22.65
CA SER A 250 -21.94 -15.39 21.27
C SER A 250 -21.91 -13.91 20.88
N PHE A 251 -22.25 -13.62 19.62
CA PHE A 251 -22.41 -12.26 19.11
C PHE A 251 -23.80 -12.07 18.51
N ALA A 252 -24.53 -11.06 18.98
CA ALA A 252 -25.73 -10.58 18.29
C ALA A 252 -25.32 -9.90 16.98
N ASN A 253 -25.90 -10.32 15.85
CA ASN A 253 -25.61 -9.75 14.54
C ASN A 253 -26.80 -8.91 14.06
N ALA A 254 -26.65 -7.58 14.06
CA ALA A 254 -27.65 -6.64 13.58
C ALA A 254 -27.00 -5.46 12.85
N ASP A 255 -27.57 -5.03 11.71
CA ASP A 255 -27.07 -3.92 10.89
C ASP A 255 -25.55 -4.02 10.61
N ALA A 256 -25.13 -5.23 10.22
CA ALA A 256 -23.73 -5.59 9.96
C ALA A 256 -22.79 -5.30 11.13
N THR A 257 -23.28 -5.39 12.36
CA THR A 257 -22.54 -5.18 13.60
C THR A 257 -22.72 -6.38 14.53
N LEU A 258 -21.59 -6.97 14.94
CA LEU A 258 -21.52 -8.06 15.92
C LEU A 258 -21.39 -7.43 17.31
N THR A 259 -22.25 -7.77 18.27
CA THR A 259 -22.13 -7.29 19.66
C THR A 259 -22.03 -8.47 20.60
N SER A 260 -20.99 -8.49 21.44
CA SER A 260 -20.74 -9.57 22.39
C SER A 260 -21.88 -9.75 23.39
N GLN A 261 -22.20 -11.01 23.72
CA GLN A 261 -23.23 -11.36 24.71
C GLN A 261 -22.99 -12.77 25.30
N GLY A 262 -23.37 -12.97 26.57
CA GLY A 262 -23.18 -14.24 27.26
C GLY A 262 -21.76 -14.42 27.81
N GLY A 263 -21.31 -15.65 28.08
CA GLY A 263 -20.01 -15.91 28.72
C GLY A 263 -18.80 -15.87 27.78
N MET A 264 -17.66 -16.39 28.23
CA MET A 264 -16.44 -16.49 27.42
C MET A 264 -16.72 -17.17 26.05
N GLY A 265 -16.21 -16.59 24.97
CA GLY A 265 -16.38 -17.14 23.63
C GLY A 265 -15.41 -16.53 22.61
N LEU A 266 -15.28 -17.21 21.47
CA LEU A 266 -14.44 -16.78 20.36
C LEU A 266 -15.19 -17.00 19.06
N LEU A 267 -15.44 -15.93 18.31
CA LEU A 267 -15.92 -16.02 16.94
C LEU A 267 -14.70 -15.91 16.01
N TRP A 268 -14.39 -16.98 15.28
CA TRP A 268 -13.18 -17.06 14.47
C TRP A 268 -13.49 -17.46 13.03
N TYR A 269 -12.62 -17.03 12.11
CA TYR A 269 -12.79 -17.31 10.69
C TYR A 269 -12.28 -18.72 10.39
N GLN A 270 -13.18 -19.70 10.41
CA GLN A 270 -12.88 -21.12 10.19
C GLN A 270 -12.48 -21.41 8.75
N ALA A 271 -13.03 -20.67 7.77
CA ALA A 271 -12.93 -21.06 6.37
C ALA A 271 -11.50 -21.25 5.85
N ARG A 272 -10.50 -20.58 6.42
CA ARG A 272 -9.08 -20.78 6.10
C ARG A 272 -8.15 -20.14 7.13
N GLU A 273 -6.89 -20.56 7.06
CA GLU A 273 -5.76 -19.93 7.75
C GLU A 273 -5.17 -18.78 6.92
N PHE A 274 -4.42 -17.91 7.60
CA PHE A 274 -3.71 -16.77 7.01
C PHE A 274 -2.24 -16.78 7.44
N ALA A 275 -1.38 -16.26 6.56
CA ALA A 275 0.07 -16.17 6.76
C ALA A 275 0.52 -14.71 6.90
N SER A 276 1.03 -14.10 5.83
CA SER A 276 1.35 -12.67 5.77
C SER A 276 0.13 -11.87 5.35
N TYR A 277 -0.36 -10.97 6.19
CA TYR A 277 -1.57 -10.20 5.93
C TYR A 277 -1.62 -8.89 6.72
N SER A 278 -2.47 -7.97 6.26
CA SER A 278 -3.01 -6.89 7.07
C SER A 278 -4.49 -7.16 7.34
N LEU A 279 -4.85 -7.36 8.61
CA LEU A 279 -6.22 -7.53 9.08
C LEU A 279 -6.73 -6.19 9.63
N LYS A 280 -7.83 -5.69 9.07
CA LYS A 280 -8.52 -4.51 9.58
C LYS A 280 -9.89 -4.87 10.14
N LEU A 281 -10.26 -4.25 11.24
CA LEU A 281 -11.59 -4.35 11.82
C LEU A 281 -11.90 -3.13 12.67
N ASP A 282 -13.18 -2.84 12.79
CA ASP A 282 -13.68 -1.72 13.56
C ASP A 282 -14.32 -2.26 14.84
N TRP A 283 -13.99 -1.68 15.98
CA TRP A 283 -14.49 -2.08 17.29
C TRP A 283 -14.96 -0.91 18.12
N LYS A 284 -15.87 -1.16 19.06
CA LYS A 284 -16.39 -0.16 20.00
C LYS A 284 -16.70 -0.80 21.34
N VAL A 285 -16.16 -0.22 22.41
CA VAL A 285 -16.45 -0.64 23.79
C VAL A 285 -17.50 0.28 24.41
N THR A 286 -18.41 -0.29 25.19
CA THR A 286 -19.33 0.46 26.06
C THR A 286 -18.86 0.37 27.51
N GLY A 287 -18.66 1.52 28.17
CA GLY A 287 -18.18 1.52 29.55
C GLY A 287 -16.72 1.08 29.65
N ASP A 288 -16.45 0.11 30.53
CA ASP A 288 -15.13 -0.47 30.81
C ASP A 288 -15.17 -1.96 30.47
N GLY A 289 -15.32 -2.25 29.18
CA GLY A 289 -15.46 -3.62 28.67
C GLY A 289 -14.12 -4.20 28.23
N ASN A 290 -13.98 -5.52 28.41
CA ASN A 290 -12.82 -6.30 28.03
C ASN A 290 -13.13 -7.21 26.81
N SER A 291 -12.21 -7.26 25.86
CA SER A 291 -12.25 -8.15 24.69
C SER A 291 -10.85 -8.20 24.05
N GLY A 292 -10.72 -8.88 22.91
CA GLY A 292 -9.48 -8.97 22.16
C GLY A 292 -9.69 -9.50 20.74
N VAL A 293 -8.68 -9.27 19.91
CA VAL A 293 -8.56 -9.85 18.57
C VAL A 293 -7.44 -10.87 18.59
N PHE A 294 -7.75 -12.10 18.21
CA PHE A 294 -6.80 -13.21 18.19
C PHE A 294 -6.22 -13.44 16.80
N VAL A 295 -4.92 -13.74 16.74
CA VAL A 295 -4.19 -14.09 15.52
C VAL A 295 -3.26 -15.29 15.73
N GLY A 296 -3.05 -16.08 14.67
CA GLY A 296 -2.02 -17.13 14.62
C GLY A 296 -2.29 -18.33 15.53
N PHE A 297 -3.55 -18.72 15.70
CA PHE A 297 -3.93 -19.90 16.49
C PHE A 297 -4.48 -21.02 15.58
N PRO A 298 -4.35 -22.30 15.98
CA PRO A 298 -4.91 -23.43 15.25
C PRO A 298 -6.45 -23.50 15.37
N PRO A 299 -7.14 -24.20 14.45
CA PRO A 299 -8.59 -24.37 14.52
C PRO A 299 -8.99 -25.04 15.84
N SER A 300 -10.06 -24.55 16.47
CA SER A 300 -10.53 -25.11 17.75
C SER A 300 -12.00 -24.82 18.06
N GLY A 301 -12.63 -25.77 18.75
CA GLY A 301 -13.94 -25.59 19.40
C GLY A 301 -13.86 -25.06 20.84
N ASP A 302 -12.66 -24.92 21.40
CA ASP A 302 -12.41 -24.36 22.74
C ASP A 302 -11.95 -22.90 22.62
N PRO A 303 -12.68 -21.92 23.20
CA PRO A 303 -12.29 -20.52 23.14
C PRO A 303 -10.93 -20.25 23.79
N ASN A 304 -10.47 -21.08 24.74
CA ASN A 304 -9.17 -20.92 25.39
C ASN A 304 -8.01 -21.40 24.52
N SER A 305 -8.26 -22.13 23.44
CA SER A 305 -7.20 -22.56 22.52
C SER A 305 -6.50 -21.38 21.87
N ALA A 306 -7.23 -20.32 21.51
CA ALA A 306 -6.63 -19.11 20.94
C ALA A 306 -5.75 -18.37 21.98
N VAL A 307 -6.14 -18.37 23.25
CA VAL A 307 -5.35 -17.85 24.38
C VAL A 307 -4.07 -18.66 24.59
N GLY A 308 -4.19 -19.98 24.51
CA GLY A 308 -3.09 -20.93 24.74
C GLY A 308 -2.10 -21.04 23.57
N ASN A 309 -2.53 -20.79 22.34
CA ASN A 309 -1.77 -21.15 21.14
C ASN A 309 -1.61 -20.00 20.11
N GLY A 310 -2.23 -18.84 20.33
CA GLY A 310 -2.06 -17.65 19.49
C GLY A 310 -1.69 -16.42 20.29
N TYR A 311 -1.98 -15.25 19.71
CA TYR A 311 -1.76 -13.95 20.31
C TYR A 311 -3.05 -13.13 20.34
N GLU A 312 -3.34 -12.56 21.50
CA GLU A 312 -4.41 -11.60 21.70
C GLU A 312 -3.86 -10.18 21.56
N VAL A 313 -4.46 -9.40 20.67
CA VAL A 313 -4.36 -7.94 20.66
C VAL A 313 -5.50 -7.40 21.49
N GLN A 314 -5.15 -6.89 22.67
CA GLN A 314 -6.11 -6.61 23.73
C GLN A 314 -7.01 -5.40 23.43
N ILE A 315 -8.25 -5.46 23.89
CA ILE A 315 -9.21 -4.34 23.94
C ILE A 315 -9.67 -4.22 25.40
N ASP A 316 -8.91 -3.44 26.17
CA ASP A 316 -9.27 -3.02 27.53
C ASP A 316 -8.45 -1.77 27.85
N ALA A 317 -9.10 -0.64 28.09
CA ALA A 317 -8.37 0.61 28.23
C ALA A 317 -7.85 0.88 29.65
N SER A 318 -8.41 0.20 30.66
CA SER A 318 -8.18 0.49 32.08
C SER A 318 -7.23 -0.50 32.75
N ASP A 319 -6.92 -1.62 32.08
CA ASP A 319 -5.99 -2.64 32.58
C ASP A 319 -4.52 -2.18 32.63
N THR A 320 -3.65 -3.02 33.20
CA THR A 320 -2.22 -2.76 33.38
C THR A 320 -1.49 -2.59 32.04
N PRO A 321 -0.34 -1.89 32.00
CA PRO A 321 0.34 -1.55 30.74
C PRO A 321 0.67 -2.74 29.81
N ASP A 322 0.94 -3.92 30.37
CA ASP A 322 1.21 -5.17 29.64
C ASP A 322 -0.05 -5.91 29.14
N ARG A 323 -1.24 -5.38 29.49
CA ARG A 323 -2.56 -5.91 29.18
C ARG A 323 -3.56 -4.82 28.78
N THR A 324 -3.08 -3.64 28.40
CA THR A 324 -3.96 -2.57 27.94
C THR A 324 -4.25 -2.68 26.45
N THR A 325 -5.21 -1.92 25.96
CA THR A 325 -5.62 -1.79 24.56
C THR A 325 -4.41 -1.71 23.63
N GLY A 326 -4.27 -2.67 22.72
CA GLY A 326 -3.18 -2.78 21.74
C GLY A 326 -1.92 -3.48 22.24
N SER A 327 -1.87 -3.92 23.49
CA SER A 327 -0.85 -4.85 23.96
C SER A 327 -1.00 -6.21 23.28
N ILE A 328 0.12 -6.91 23.11
CA ILE A 328 0.09 -8.35 22.87
C ILE A 328 0.00 -8.97 24.26
N TYR A 329 -1.19 -9.45 24.62
CA TYR A 329 -1.59 -9.69 26.01
C TYR A 329 -0.58 -10.56 26.77
N GLY A 330 0.10 -9.97 27.76
CA GLY A 330 1.12 -10.66 28.57
C GLY A 330 2.49 -10.90 27.90
N PHE A 331 2.67 -10.48 26.64
CA PHE A 331 3.92 -10.62 25.88
C PHE A 331 4.62 -9.30 25.59
N LYS A 332 3.86 -8.27 25.19
CA LYS A 332 4.42 -6.95 24.86
C LYS A 332 3.40 -5.83 25.07
N ALA A 333 3.73 -4.93 25.99
CA ALA A 333 2.99 -3.68 26.21
C ALA A 333 2.93 -2.82 24.93
N ALA A 334 1.82 -2.11 24.75
CA ALA A 334 1.73 -1.07 23.73
C ALA A 334 2.56 0.16 24.13
N ASP A 335 2.97 0.95 23.13
CA ASP A 335 3.41 2.32 23.37
C ASP A 335 2.20 3.13 23.88
N GLN A 336 2.21 3.39 25.19
CA GLN A 336 1.09 4.02 25.88
C GLN A 336 0.83 5.45 25.37
N ALA A 337 1.88 6.22 25.06
CA ALA A 337 1.71 7.58 24.56
C ALA A 337 1.13 7.59 23.14
N ALA A 338 1.59 6.67 22.28
CA ALA A 338 1.03 6.51 20.94
C ALA A 338 -0.42 6.03 20.98
N ARG A 339 -0.72 5.08 21.87
CA ARG A 339 -2.07 4.56 22.11
C ARG A 339 -3.02 5.64 22.60
N ASP A 340 -2.67 6.38 23.63
CA ASP A 340 -3.53 7.43 24.20
C ASP A 340 -3.78 8.56 23.20
N ALA A 341 -2.80 8.86 22.34
CA ALA A 341 -2.98 9.84 21.28
C ALA A 341 -3.88 9.38 20.13
N ALA A 342 -4.14 8.07 20.00
CA ALA A 342 -4.88 7.46 18.92
C ALA A 342 -6.22 6.84 19.33
N LEU A 343 -6.41 6.49 20.59
CA LEU A 343 -7.61 5.83 21.10
C LEU A 343 -8.77 6.82 21.22
N ASN A 344 -9.91 6.49 20.62
CA ASN A 344 -11.17 7.17 20.88
C ASN A 344 -11.79 6.67 22.20
N PRO A 345 -12.51 7.53 22.95
CA PRO A 345 -13.10 7.17 24.23
C PRO A 345 -14.19 6.09 24.10
N PRO A 346 -14.55 5.40 25.20
CA PRO A 346 -15.67 4.45 25.20
C PRO A 346 -16.96 5.06 24.63
N GLY A 347 -17.66 4.28 23.80
CA GLY A 347 -18.84 4.73 23.04
C GLY A 347 -18.52 5.23 21.63
N GLU A 348 -17.26 5.47 21.30
CA GLU A 348 -16.80 5.79 19.95
C GLU A 348 -16.11 4.59 19.29
N TRP A 349 -16.15 4.55 17.96
CA TRP A 349 -15.53 3.47 17.19
C TRP A 349 -14.03 3.70 17.04
N ASN A 350 -13.31 2.60 17.02
CA ASN A 350 -11.87 2.53 16.77
C ASN A 350 -11.61 1.51 15.66
N THR A 351 -10.57 1.70 14.89
CA THR A 351 -10.10 0.73 13.89
C THR A 351 -8.77 0.17 14.32
N TYR A 352 -8.65 -1.15 14.33
CA TYR A 352 -7.36 -1.82 14.31
C TYR A 352 -6.93 -2.16 12.90
N GLU A 353 -5.62 -2.03 12.65
CA GLU A 353 -4.90 -2.71 11.59
C GLU A 353 -3.82 -3.58 12.24
N LEU A 354 -3.90 -4.88 12.01
CA LEU A 354 -2.96 -5.88 12.49
C LEU A 354 -2.15 -6.38 11.30
N LEU A 355 -0.89 -5.97 11.23
CA LEU A 355 0.03 -6.31 10.15
C LEU A 355 0.90 -7.49 10.60
N VAL A 356 0.68 -8.65 9.99
CA VAL A 356 1.43 -9.89 10.23
C VAL A 356 2.33 -10.16 9.03
N GLU A 357 3.63 -10.26 9.28
CA GLU A 357 4.65 -10.59 8.26
C GLU A 357 5.65 -11.60 8.86
N GLY A 358 5.52 -12.87 8.45
CA GLY A 358 6.29 -13.96 9.05
C GLY A 358 5.96 -14.13 10.54
N GLU A 359 6.92 -13.86 11.43
CA GLU A 359 6.73 -13.91 12.89
C GLU A 359 6.49 -12.52 13.51
N ARG A 360 6.42 -11.46 12.71
CA ARG A 360 6.25 -10.09 13.19
C ARG A 360 4.79 -9.68 13.14
N LEU A 361 4.28 -9.11 14.24
CA LEU A 361 2.95 -8.53 14.38
C LEU A 361 3.07 -7.05 14.77
N GLN A 362 2.61 -6.16 13.90
CA GLN A 362 2.48 -4.74 14.19
C GLN A 362 1.02 -4.36 14.39
N VAL A 363 0.75 -3.53 15.39
CA VAL A 363 -0.59 -3.06 15.74
C VAL A 363 -0.70 -1.58 15.47
N PHE A 364 -1.66 -1.19 14.63
CA PHE A 364 -2.03 0.21 14.43
C PHE A 364 -3.45 0.44 14.95
N LEU A 365 -3.63 1.54 15.68
CA LEU A 365 -4.91 2.01 16.19
C LEU A 365 -5.23 3.34 15.51
N ASN A 366 -6.35 3.40 14.81
CA ASN A 366 -6.78 4.60 14.06
C ASN A 366 -5.66 5.19 13.17
N GLY A 367 -4.91 4.30 12.52
CA GLY A 367 -3.81 4.65 11.61
C GLY A 367 -2.46 4.93 12.27
N ARG A 368 -2.38 4.99 13.61
CA ARG A 368 -1.13 5.19 14.35
C ARG A 368 -0.58 3.86 14.83
N LYS A 369 0.70 3.57 14.55
CA LYS A 369 1.38 2.39 15.10
C LYS A 369 1.52 2.51 16.61
N ILE A 370 1.09 1.50 17.35
CA ILE A 370 1.13 1.46 18.83
C ILE A 370 1.85 0.24 19.37
N ASN A 371 2.09 -0.79 18.54
CA ASN A 371 2.87 -1.97 18.94
C ASN A 371 3.61 -2.58 17.75
N ASP A 372 4.72 -3.27 18.03
CA ASP A 372 5.61 -3.88 17.05
C ASP A 372 6.30 -5.09 17.70
N PHE A 373 5.62 -6.24 17.66
CA PHE A 373 6.02 -7.47 18.33
C PHE A 373 6.64 -8.45 17.32
N THR A 374 7.63 -9.22 17.75
CA THR A 374 8.17 -10.34 16.98
C THR A 374 8.11 -11.58 17.84
N ASN A 375 7.40 -12.59 17.36
CA ASN A 375 7.30 -13.88 18.01
C ASN A 375 8.66 -14.61 18.00
N THR A 376 9.00 -15.23 19.13
CA THR A 376 10.16 -16.13 19.28
C THR A 376 9.78 -17.53 19.76
N ASP A 377 8.49 -17.77 20.03
CA ASP A 377 7.95 -19.07 20.45
C ASP A 377 7.49 -19.87 19.21
N PRO A 378 8.18 -20.96 18.86
CA PRO A 378 7.80 -21.78 17.71
C PRO A 378 6.45 -22.50 17.91
N ALA A 379 5.95 -22.64 19.14
CA ALA A 379 4.66 -23.27 19.42
C ALA A 379 3.45 -22.34 19.11
N ARG A 380 3.70 -21.03 18.91
CA ARG A 380 2.68 -20.01 18.61
C ARG A 380 3.00 -19.26 17.31
N SER A 381 3.47 -19.97 16.28
CA SER A 381 3.93 -19.32 15.05
C SER A 381 2.84 -18.47 14.39
N LEU A 382 3.20 -17.24 14.00
CA LEU A 382 2.32 -16.34 13.25
C LEU A 382 2.34 -16.61 11.74
N ARG A 383 3.18 -17.54 11.27
CA ARG A 383 3.36 -17.81 9.83
C ARG A 383 2.15 -18.46 9.19
N GLN A 384 1.29 -19.09 9.98
CA GLN A 384 0.06 -19.72 9.51
C GLN A 384 -0.89 -19.91 10.68
N GLY A 385 -2.11 -19.38 10.59
CA GLY A 385 -3.15 -19.64 11.58
C GLY A 385 -4.42 -18.81 11.35
N HIS A 386 -5.39 -18.99 12.23
CA HIS A 386 -6.68 -18.31 12.13
C HIS A 386 -6.68 -16.92 12.78
N VAL A 387 -7.75 -16.18 12.49
CA VAL A 387 -8.07 -14.88 13.11
C VAL A 387 -9.44 -14.97 13.79
N GLY A 388 -9.62 -14.25 14.88
CA GLY A 388 -10.89 -14.25 15.61
C GLY A 388 -11.09 -13.06 16.54
N ILE A 389 -12.31 -12.90 17.02
CA ILE A 389 -12.72 -11.85 17.98
C ILE A 389 -13.31 -12.51 19.23
N GLN A 390 -13.00 -11.93 20.39
CA GLN A 390 -13.34 -12.51 21.69
C GLN A 390 -14.63 -11.90 22.25
N ASN A 391 -15.45 -12.74 22.87
CA ASN A 391 -16.35 -12.31 23.93
C ASN A 391 -15.73 -12.72 25.27
N HIS A 392 -15.38 -11.76 26.12
CA HIS A 392 -14.67 -12.05 27.36
C HIS A 392 -15.64 -12.51 28.49
N SER A 393 -16.73 -11.76 28.73
CA SER A 393 -17.68 -12.08 29.80
C SER A 393 -19.10 -11.54 29.52
N ALA A 394 -20.06 -11.92 30.38
CA ALA A 394 -21.45 -11.49 30.26
C ALA A 394 -21.69 -10.00 30.53
N SER A 395 -20.75 -9.34 31.22
CA SER A 395 -20.81 -7.90 31.48
C SER A 395 -20.10 -7.06 30.42
N ASP A 396 -19.27 -7.68 29.58
CA ASP A 396 -18.47 -6.98 28.58
C ASP A 396 -19.28 -6.75 27.29
N GLN A 397 -19.55 -5.48 26.98
CA GLN A 397 -20.25 -5.09 25.74
C GLN A 397 -19.28 -4.45 24.75
N VAL A 398 -18.80 -5.27 23.82
CA VAL A 398 -17.90 -4.87 22.75
C VAL A 398 -18.55 -5.21 21.41
N ALA A 399 -18.58 -4.22 20.52
CA ALA A 399 -19.12 -4.35 19.18
C ALA A 399 -18.00 -4.40 18.14
N PHE A 400 -18.19 -5.17 17.08
CA PHE A 400 -17.27 -5.35 15.97
C PHE A 400 -18.00 -5.21 14.63
N ARG A 401 -17.34 -4.63 13.63
CA ARG A 401 -17.83 -4.62 12.25
C ARG A 401 -16.70 -4.47 11.24
N ASN A 402 -17.05 -4.58 9.96
CA ASN A 402 -16.17 -4.29 8.83
C ASN A 402 -14.83 -5.05 8.93
N ILE A 403 -14.90 -6.36 9.19
CA ILE A 403 -13.69 -7.19 9.32
C ILE A 403 -13.24 -7.54 7.91
N ARG A 404 -11.99 -7.19 7.58
CA ARG A 404 -11.46 -7.26 6.22
C ARG A 404 -9.97 -7.57 6.26
N ILE A 405 -9.48 -8.32 5.29
CA ILE A 405 -8.10 -8.78 5.26
C ILE A 405 -7.47 -8.52 3.90
N LYS A 406 -6.22 -8.07 3.90
CA LYS A 406 -5.38 -7.95 2.72
C LYS A 406 -4.20 -8.88 2.88
N GLU A 407 -4.14 -9.93 2.08
CA GLU A 407 -2.99 -10.81 2.05
C GLU A 407 -1.80 -10.06 1.43
N LEU A 408 -0.67 -10.10 2.12
CA LEU A 408 0.55 -9.41 1.73
C LEU A 408 1.38 -10.45 1.02
N SER A 409 1.37 -10.36 -0.30
CA SER A 409 1.97 -11.32 -1.22
C SER A 409 3.44 -11.60 -0.89
N THR A 410 3.66 -12.54 0.00
CA THR A 410 4.80 -13.46 0.01
C THR A 410 4.22 -14.75 -0.54
N GLY A 411 4.82 -15.35 -1.58
CA GLY A 411 4.39 -16.67 -2.05
C GLY A 411 4.17 -17.58 -0.84
N GLY A 412 3.04 -18.28 -0.85
CA GLY A 412 2.50 -18.86 0.36
C GLY A 412 1.58 -20.01 0.07
N THR A 413 1.42 -20.82 1.11
CA THR A 413 0.55 -21.98 1.14
C THR A 413 -0.78 -21.54 1.75
N THR A 414 -1.85 -21.58 0.96
CA THR A 414 -3.22 -21.34 1.45
C THR A 414 -3.89 -22.69 1.68
N THR A 415 -4.18 -23.03 2.93
CA THR A 415 -4.95 -24.23 3.29
C THR A 415 -6.38 -23.85 3.69
N VAL A 416 -7.34 -24.60 3.18
CA VAL A 416 -8.79 -24.38 3.32
C VAL A 416 -9.45 -25.72 3.67
N GLU A 417 -10.41 -25.68 4.58
CA GLU A 417 -11.21 -26.86 4.93
C GLU A 417 -12.05 -27.31 3.73
N GLY A 418 -12.12 -28.62 3.50
CA GLY A 418 -12.80 -29.20 2.35
C GLY A 418 -14.28 -28.85 2.35
N GLU A 419 -14.92 -28.84 3.52
CA GLU A 419 -16.32 -28.48 3.70
C GLU A 419 -16.58 -26.96 3.66
N ALA A 420 -15.55 -26.11 3.58
CA ALA A 420 -15.69 -24.66 3.45
C ALA A 420 -16.05 -24.23 2.01
N TYR A 421 -16.72 -25.08 1.24
CA TYR A 421 -17.23 -24.72 -0.06
C TYR A 421 -18.34 -23.67 0.07
N THR A 422 -18.35 -22.75 -0.88
CA THR A 422 -19.31 -21.63 -0.97
C THR A 422 -20.42 -21.88 -1.97
N SER A 423 -20.23 -22.88 -2.84
CA SER A 423 -21.21 -23.40 -3.79
C SER A 423 -20.88 -24.86 -4.08
N THR A 424 -21.88 -25.66 -4.43
CA THR A 424 -21.72 -27.09 -4.69
C THR A 424 -22.81 -27.61 -5.63
N GLY A 425 -22.51 -28.71 -6.32
CA GLY A 425 -23.50 -29.63 -6.85
C GLY A 425 -23.16 -31.04 -6.37
N GLY A 426 -24.01 -31.61 -5.51
CA GLY A 426 -23.93 -33.00 -5.02
C GLY A 426 -23.13 -33.20 -3.71
N VAL A 427 -22.07 -32.41 -3.47
CA VAL A 427 -21.21 -32.52 -2.28
C VAL A 427 -21.94 -32.11 -1.00
N GLN A 428 -21.72 -32.85 0.08
CA GLN A 428 -22.29 -32.62 1.41
C GLN A 428 -21.22 -32.68 2.51
N VAL A 429 -21.54 -32.17 3.70
CA VAL A 429 -20.65 -32.27 4.86
C VAL A 429 -20.71 -33.67 5.46
N ALA A 430 -19.57 -34.32 5.66
CA ALA A 430 -19.45 -35.59 6.38
C ALA A 430 -18.66 -35.40 7.69
N ASN A 431 -19.04 -36.10 8.77
CA ASN A 431 -18.36 -36.02 10.06
C ASN A 431 -17.33 -37.14 10.18
N HIS A 432 -16.07 -36.77 10.42
CA HIS A 432 -14.96 -37.69 10.61
C HIS A 432 -14.06 -37.17 11.73
N ALA A 433 -14.01 -37.83 12.88
CA ALA A 433 -13.21 -37.38 14.01
C ALA A 433 -11.71 -37.16 13.71
N PRO A 434 -11.05 -37.93 12.81
CA PRO A 434 -9.65 -37.71 12.41
C PRO A 434 -9.44 -36.64 11.32
N ALA A 435 -10.50 -36.02 10.82
CA ALA A 435 -10.44 -34.89 9.88
C ALA A 435 -10.06 -33.58 10.61
N SER A 436 -9.46 -32.64 9.88
CA SER A 436 -9.31 -31.26 10.33
C SER A 436 -10.69 -30.69 10.63
N GLY A 437 -10.85 -30.03 11.78
CA GLY A 437 -12.15 -29.56 12.23
C GLY A 437 -13.24 -30.64 12.46
N GLY A 438 -12.88 -31.93 12.38
CA GLY A 438 -13.78 -33.07 12.55
C GLY A 438 -14.76 -33.30 11.38
N ARG A 439 -14.58 -32.64 10.24
CA ARG A 439 -15.51 -32.66 9.10
C ARG A 439 -14.78 -32.68 7.76
N THR A 440 -15.47 -33.14 6.72
CA THR A 440 -14.95 -33.21 5.34
C THR A 440 -16.03 -32.78 4.34
N ALA A 441 -15.61 -32.39 3.13
CA ALA A 441 -16.48 -32.43 1.96
C ALA A 441 -16.58 -33.89 1.50
N GLY A 442 -17.75 -34.50 1.69
CA GLY A 442 -18.00 -35.91 1.41
C GLY A 442 -19.27 -36.15 0.61
N TYR A 443 -19.68 -37.43 0.58
CA TYR A 443 -20.77 -37.92 -0.29
C TYR A 443 -20.53 -37.60 -1.78
N ILE A 444 -19.26 -37.51 -2.19
CA ILE A 444 -18.87 -37.11 -3.53
C ILE A 444 -19.13 -38.26 -4.51
N ASP A 445 -20.01 -38.03 -5.50
CA ASP A 445 -20.26 -38.94 -6.61
C ASP A 445 -19.67 -38.41 -7.93
N ASN A 446 -19.63 -39.25 -8.97
CA ASN A 446 -19.15 -38.85 -10.28
C ASN A 446 -20.02 -37.76 -10.91
N GLY A 447 -19.41 -36.61 -11.20
CA GLY A 447 -20.07 -35.44 -11.78
C GLY A 447 -20.33 -34.30 -10.79
N ASP A 448 -20.08 -34.55 -9.50
CA ASP A 448 -20.21 -33.53 -8.46
C ASP A 448 -19.10 -32.48 -8.53
N TRP A 449 -19.32 -31.34 -7.87
CA TRP A 449 -18.36 -30.25 -7.81
C TRP A 449 -18.53 -29.37 -6.58
N ALA A 450 -17.44 -28.69 -6.19
CA ALA A 450 -17.42 -27.72 -5.10
C ALA A 450 -16.67 -26.45 -5.52
N GLY A 451 -17.24 -25.28 -5.23
CA GLY A 451 -16.67 -23.96 -5.52
C GLY A 451 -16.30 -23.19 -4.25
N TYR A 452 -15.12 -22.59 -4.22
CA TYR A 452 -14.53 -21.90 -3.07
C TYR A 452 -14.26 -20.43 -3.42
N SER A 453 -15.24 -19.55 -3.24
CA SER A 453 -15.13 -18.14 -3.64
C SER A 453 -14.08 -17.36 -2.85
N GLN A 454 -13.72 -17.85 -1.67
CA GLN A 454 -12.67 -17.31 -0.81
C GLN A 454 -11.25 -17.74 -1.23
N VAL A 455 -11.11 -18.66 -2.19
CA VAL A 455 -9.82 -19.21 -2.64
C VAL A 455 -9.55 -18.77 -4.07
N ASN A 456 -8.52 -17.95 -4.29
CA ASN A 456 -8.16 -17.47 -5.63
C ASN A 456 -7.02 -18.32 -6.21
N VAL A 457 -7.17 -18.77 -7.46
CA VAL A 457 -6.15 -19.58 -8.15
C VAL A 457 -5.07 -18.73 -8.84
N SER A 458 -5.16 -17.40 -8.75
CA SER A 458 -4.15 -16.48 -9.28
C SER A 458 -2.79 -16.71 -8.62
N GLY A 459 -1.78 -16.99 -9.44
CA GLY A 459 -0.41 -17.29 -8.98
C GLY A 459 -0.24 -18.68 -8.38
N ALA A 460 -1.29 -19.51 -8.33
CA ALA A 460 -1.21 -20.88 -7.85
C ALA A 460 -0.36 -21.74 -8.79
N THR A 461 0.56 -22.52 -8.23
CA THR A 461 1.51 -23.37 -8.97
C THR A 461 1.41 -24.84 -8.60
N ARG A 462 0.85 -25.14 -7.44
CA ARG A 462 0.62 -26.51 -6.97
C ARG A 462 -0.67 -26.55 -6.16
N PHE A 463 -1.40 -27.65 -6.31
CA PHE A 463 -2.55 -28.01 -5.50
C PHE A 463 -2.25 -29.29 -4.75
N SER A 464 -2.63 -29.35 -3.48
CA SER A 464 -2.68 -30.58 -2.70
C SER A 464 -4.05 -30.74 -2.04
N ALA A 465 -4.47 -31.97 -1.77
CA ALA A 465 -5.64 -32.26 -0.96
C ALA A 465 -5.36 -33.42 -0.01
N ARG A 466 -5.73 -33.26 1.27
CA ARG A 466 -5.85 -34.38 2.20
C ARG A 466 -7.20 -35.04 1.97
N ILE A 467 -7.21 -36.32 1.67
CA ILE A 467 -8.40 -37.06 1.24
C ILE A 467 -8.53 -38.38 2.00
N SER A 468 -9.74 -38.94 2.05
CA SER A 468 -10.01 -40.33 2.45
C SER A 468 -10.91 -41.02 1.43
N SER A 469 -10.80 -42.34 1.27
CA SER A 469 -11.57 -43.10 0.29
C SER A 469 -11.83 -44.52 0.76
N GLY A 470 -13.09 -44.80 1.14
CA GLY A 470 -13.59 -46.17 1.29
C GLY A 470 -14.01 -46.83 -0.03
N GLY A 471 -14.20 -46.04 -1.10
CA GLY A 471 -14.51 -46.48 -2.46
C GLY A 471 -13.27 -46.73 -3.33
N ALA A 472 -13.50 -46.88 -4.64
CA ALA A 472 -12.44 -47.11 -5.64
C ALA A 472 -11.55 -45.88 -5.90
N GLY A 473 -11.84 -44.73 -5.29
CA GLY A 473 -11.19 -43.46 -5.57
C GLY A 473 -11.74 -42.78 -6.83
N GLY A 474 -10.97 -41.84 -7.38
CA GLY A 474 -11.40 -41.07 -8.55
C GLY A 474 -10.38 -40.01 -8.96
N THR A 475 -10.84 -38.87 -9.45
CA THR A 475 -9.99 -37.75 -9.87
C THR A 475 -10.60 -36.42 -9.46
N ILE A 476 -9.77 -35.54 -8.93
CA ILE A 476 -10.09 -34.14 -8.69
C ILE A 476 -9.50 -33.34 -9.86
N GLN A 477 -10.35 -32.59 -10.57
CA GLN A 477 -9.89 -31.58 -11.52
C GLN A 477 -9.98 -30.19 -10.88
N ILE A 478 -8.89 -29.43 -10.97
CA ILE A 478 -8.76 -28.08 -10.42
C ILE A 478 -9.09 -27.10 -11.53
N ARG A 479 -10.10 -26.25 -11.33
CA ARG A 479 -10.64 -25.35 -12.35
C ARG A 479 -10.63 -23.89 -11.92
N SER A 480 -10.50 -23.02 -12.93
CA SER A 480 -10.44 -21.57 -12.77
C SER A 480 -11.82 -20.94 -12.93
N GLY A 481 -12.29 -20.20 -11.93
CA GLY A 481 -13.41 -19.26 -12.02
C GLY A 481 -14.82 -19.88 -11.98
N SER A 482 -15.03 -21.08 -12.52
CA SER A 482 -16.33 -21.78 -12.50
C SER A 482 -16.18 -23.30 -12.67
N GLN A 483 -17.27 -24.04 -12.41
CA GLN A 483 -17.33 -25.50 -12.60
C GLN A 483 -17.06 -25.96 -14.05
N THR A 484 -17.32 -25.11 -15.04
CA THR A 484 -17.04 -25.37 -16.46
C THR A 484 -15.80 -24.63 -16.97
N GLY A 485 -15.09 -23.92 -16.09
CA GLY A 485 -13.90 -23.15 -16.42
C GLY A 485 -12.70 -24.02 -16.80
N PRO A 486 -11.60 -23.40 -17.30
CA PRO A 486 -10.39 -24.11 -17.70
C PRO A 486 -9.84 -25.00 -16.58
N VAL A 487 -9.42 -26.22 -16.93
CA VAL A 487 -8.71 -27.12 -16.02
C VAL A 487 -7.26 -26.65 -15.90
N LEU A 488 -6.85 -26.33 -14.68
CA LEU A 488 -5.49 -25.89 -14.35
C LEU A 488 -4.57 -27.07 -14.02
N GLY A 489 -5.14 -28.14 -13.50
CA GLY A 489 -4.44 -29.37 -13.14
C GLY A 489 -5.43 -30.47 -12.78
N SER A 490 -4.94 -31.69 -12.66
CA SER A 490 -5.73 -32.84 -12.23
C SER A 490 -4.90 -33.75 -11.35
N VAL A 491 -5.54 -34.38 -10.38
CA VAL A 491 -4.89 -35.30 -9.44
C VAL A 491 -5.77 -36.54 -9.24
N ALA A 492 -5.15 -37.71 -9.35
CA ALA A 492 -5.81 -38.98 -9.08
C ALA A 492 -5.92 -39.21 -7.56
N VAL A 493 -7.07 -39.70 -7.11
CA VAL A 493 -7.35 -40.04 -5.72
C VAL A 493 -7.37 -41.56 -5.58
N PRO A 494 -6.41 -42.17 -4.87
CA PRO A 494 -6.42 -43.62 -4.61
C PRO A 494 -7.36 -44.01 -3.47
N GLN A 495 -7.71 -45.29 -3.40
CA GLN A 495 -8.32 -45.89 -2.21
C GLN A 495 -7.36 -45.79 -1.01
N THR A 496 -7.84 -45.33 0.14
CA THR A 496 -7.04 -45.19 1.38
C THR A 496 -7.23 -46.34 2.37
N GLY A 497 -8.13 -47.27 2.06
CA GLY A 497 -8.48 -48.38 2.95
C GLY A 497 -9.56 -48.03 3.99
N GLY A 498 -10.21 -46.87 3.88
CA GLY A 498 -11.36 -46.50 4.72
C GLY A 498 -11.58 -44.99 4.82
N TRP A 499 -12.78 -44.59 5.23
CA TRP A 499 -13.19 -43.17 5.34
C TRP A 499 -12.46 -42.41 6.45
N GLU A 500 -11.87 -43.12 7.42
CA GLU A 500 -11.09 -42.55 8.52
C GLU A 500 -9.58 -42.52 8.24
N ASN A 501 -9.14 -43.08 7.11
CA ASN A 501 -7.73 -43.15 6.73
C ASN A 501 -7.43 -42.07 5.70
N PHE A 502 -6.61 -41.09 6.08
CA PHE A 502 -6.31 -39.93 5.24
C PHE A 502 -4.93 -40.01 4.59
N GLN A 503 -4.84 -39.58 3.33
CA GLN A 503 -3.58 -39.38 2.60
C GLN A 503 -3.60 -38.05 1.84
N THR A 504 -2.42 -37.52 1.53
CA THR A 504 -2.30 -36.29 0.72
C THR A 504 -2.01 -36.63 -0.73
N VAL A 505 -2.76 -36.04 -1.66
CA VAL A 505 -2.52 -36.11 -3.10
C VAL A 505 -2.16 -34.72 -3.62
N THR A 506 -1.31 -34.63 -4.65
CA THR A 506 -0.74 -33.35 -5.14
C THR A 506 -0.64 -33.32 -6.67
N THR A 507 -0.79 -32.14 -7.27
CA THR A 507 -0.52 -31.88 -8.69
C THR A 507 0.00 -30.46 -8.93
N SER A 508 0.72 -30.26 -10.03
CA SER A 508 1.13 -28.93 -10.49
C SER A 508 0.00 -28.25 -11.24
N LEU A 509 -0.07 -26.92 -11.16
CA LEU A 509 -1.09 -26.11 -11.81
C LEU A 509 -0.49 -25.25 -12.92
N THR A 510 -1.23 -25.11 -14.01
CA THR A 510 -1.05 -24.02 -14.97
C THR A 510 -1.69 -22.74 -14.45
N SER A 511 -1.33 -21.59 -15.02
CA SER A 511 -1.86 -20.28 -14.60
C SER A 511 -3.39 -20.21 -14.71
N GLY A 512 -4.04 -19.69 -13.67
CA GLY A 512 -5.46 -19.37 -13.67
C GLY A 512 -5.74 -18.04 -12.96
N SER A 513 -7.00 -17.65 -12.92
CA SER A 513 -7.50 -16.48 -12.19
C SER A 513 -8.93 -16.70 -11.67
N GLY A 514 -9.28 -15.96 -10.62
CA GLY A 514 -10.61 -16.04 -10.02
C GLY A 514 -10.75 -17.20 -9.02
N PRO A 515 -11.99 -17.50 -8.59
CA PRO A 515 -12.23 -18.47 -7.53
C PRO A 515 -11.90 -19.92 -7.95
N LEU A 516 -11.50 -20.74 -6.99
CA LEU A 516 -11.23 -22.17 -7.16
C LEU A 516 -12.53 -22.96 -7.33
N PHE A 517 -12.56 -23.85 -8.32
CA PHE A 517 -13.58 -24.90 -8.45
C PHE A 517 -12.92 -26.26 -8.54
N LEU A 518 -13.47 -27.24 -7.83
CA LEU A 518 -13.10 -28.64 -7.92
C LEU A 518 -14.25 -29.41 -8.59
N THR A 519 -13.95 -30.21 -9.60
CA THR A 519 -14.92 -31.14 -10.20
C THR A 519 -14.43 -32.57 -10.04
N PHE A 520 -15.33 -33.48 -9.69
CA PHE A 520 -15.01 -34.84 -9.29
C PHE A 520 -15.47 -35.84 -10.35
N THR A 521 -14.58 -36.76 -10.73
CA THR A 521 -14.87 -37.79 -11.74
C THR A 521 -14.39 -39.16 -11.25
N GLY A 522 -15.11 -40.22 -11.58
CA GLY A 522 -14.81 -41.57 -11.12
C GLY A 522 -15.83 -42.62 -11.54
N GLY A 523 -15.80 -43.76 -10.86
CA GLY A 523 -16.75 -44.86 -11.05
C GLY A 523 -18.12 -44.58 -10.41
N GLY A 524 -18.94 -45.62 -10.27
CA GLY A 524 -20.23 -45.52 -9.56
C GLY A 524 -20.08 -45.63 -8.05
N GLY A 525 -20.91 -44.89 -7.31
CA GLY A 525 -20.90 -44.80 -5.85
C GLY A 525 -19.92 -43.76 -5.31
N SER A 526 -19.91 -43.57 -3.98
CA SER A 526 -19.12 -42.52 -3.34
C SER A 526 -17.62 -42.71 -3.59
N LEU A 527 -17.01 -41.67 -4.14
CA LEU A 527 -15.64 -41.71 -4.65
C LEU A 527 -14.61 -41.59 -3.52
N PHE A 528 -14.63 -40.47 -2.81
CA PHE A 528 -13.70 -40.07 -1.75
C PHE A 528 -14.24 -38.83 -1.02
N ASP A 529 -13.66 -38.51 0.14
CA ASP A 529 -13.90 -37.26 0.86
C ASP A 529 -12.65 -36.37 0.81
N VAL A 530 -12.86 -35.06 0.79
CA VAL A 530 -11.81 -34.04 0.85
C VAL A 530 -11.85 -33.40 2.23
N ASP A 531 -10.79 -33.58 2.98
CA ASP A 531 -10.60 -33.01 4.32
C ASP A 531 -10.08 -31.59 4.25
N THR A 532 -8.92 -31.39 3.63
CA THR A 532 -8.34 -30.07 3.41
C THR A 532 -7.83 -29.95 1.99
N LEU A 533 -7.87 -28.75 1.44
CA LEU A 533 -7.23 -28.40 0.18
C LEU A 533 -6.19 -27.31 0.41
N THR A 534 -5.11 -27.38 -0.35
CA THR A 534 -3.95 -26.50 -0.20
C THR A 534 -3.50 -26.00 -1.57
N LEU A 535 -3.38 -24.69 -1.73
CA LEU A 535 -2.74 -24.06 -2.90
C LEU A 535 -1.39 -23.49 -2.50
N ASP A 536 -0.33 -23.93 -3.18
CA ASP A 536 0.95 -23.23 -3.14
C ASP A 536 0.95 -22.19 -4.26
N THR A 537 1.00 -20.92 -3.86
CA THR A 537 1.18 -19.82 -4.79
C THR A 537 2.66 -19.55 -4.96
N ALA A 538 3.12 -19.48 -6.21
CA ALA A 538 4.40 -18.82 -6.45
C ALA A 538 4.26 -17.39 -5.91
N PRO A 539 5.34 -16.82 -5.36
CA PRO A 539 5.33 -15.41 -5.02
C PRO A 539 4.79 -14.62 -6.21
N VAL A 540 3.60 -14.04 -6.07
CA VAL A 540 3.17 -12.95 -6.95
C VAL A 540 4.03 -11.78 -6.54
N THR A 541 5.28 -11.83 -6.97
CA THR A 541 6.19 -10.73 -6.80
C THR A 541 5.67 -9.65 -7.72
N ALA A 542 5.10 -8.61 -7.14
CA ALA A 542 4.50 -7.50 -7.88
C ALA A 542 5.42 -7.11 -9.07
N PRO A 543 4.86 -6.95 -10.27
CA PRO A 543 5.65 -6.83 -11.49
C PRO A 543 6.64 -5.68 -11.35
N VAL A 544 7.85 -5.89 -11.90
CA VAL A 544 8.82 -4.81 -12.06
C VAL A 544 8.55 -4.08 -13.36
N SER A 545 8.88 -2.79 -13.41
CA SER A 545 8.78 -1.98 -14.61
C SER A 545 9.95 -2.23 -15.54
N ALA A 546 9.68 -2.66 -16.78
CA ALA A 546 10.70 -2.72 -17.83
C ALA A 546 11.14 -1.33 -18.33
N LYS A 547 10.42 -0.28 -17.91
CA LYS A 547 10.64 1.12 -18.29
C LYS A 547 11.31 1.95 -17.18
N THR A 548 11.47 1.40 -15.98
CA THR A 548 12.25 2.04 -14.90
C THR A 548 13.63 1.38 -14.77
N HIS A 549 14.65 2.19 -15.02
CA HIS A 549 16.05 1.82 -15.08
C HIS A 549 16.77 2.40 -13.85
N ILE A 550 17.71 1.69 -13.24
CA ILE A 550 18.40 2.17 -12.03
C ILE A 550 19.91 2.00 -12.14
N PHE A 551 20.67 3.07 -11.91
CA PHE A 551 22.14 3.00 -11.99
C PHE A 551 22.72 2.16 -10.85
N TYR A 552 23.60 1.23 -11.20
CA TYR A 552 24.21 0.24 -10.32
C TYR A 552 25.72 0.18 -10.50
N TYR A 553 26.46 0.26 -9.41
CA TYR A 553 27.92 0.42 -9.37
C TYR A 553 28.57 -0.81 -8.72
N PRO A 554 29.24 -1.67 -9.52
CA PRO A 554 29.81 -2.95 -9.09
C PRO A 554 31.32 -2.83 -8.79
N TRP A 555 31.76 -1.76 -8.13
CA TRP A 555 33.18 -1.43 -8.00
C TRP A 555 33.73 -1.48 -6.57
N TYR A 556 32.91 -1.85 -5.59
CA TYR A 556 33.31 -1.95 -4.19
C TYR A 556 34.02 -3.27 -3.91
N ASP A 557 35.13 -3.25 -3.18
CA ASP A 557 35.91 -4.45 -2.80
C ASP A 557 36.46 -4.29 -1.38
N THR A 558 36.70 -5.41 -0.69
CA THR A 558 37.23 -5.47 0.68
C THR A 558 38.69 -5.93 0.75
N ASN A 559 39.25 -6.52 -0.30
CA ASN A 559 40.62 -7.07 -0.26
C ASN A 559 41.42 -6.98 -1.59
N PRO A 560 42.22 -5.91 -1.79
CA PRO A 560 42.32 -4.72 -0.94
C PRO A 560 41.06 -3.86 -1.06
N TRP A 561 40.87 -2.92 -0.12
CA TRP A 561 39.80 -1.94 -0.21
C TRP A 561 39.79 -1.23 -1.56
N ARG A 562 38.64 -1.25 -2.25
CA ARG A 562 38.38 -0.52 -3.49
C ARG A 562 37.15 0.36 -3.27
N HIS A 563 37.24 1.62 -3.71
CA HIS A 563 36.22 2.67 -3.57
C HIS A 563 35.91 3.09 -2.12
N TRP A 564 35.78 2.18 -1.15
CA TRP A 564 35.45 2.51 0.24
C TRP A 564 36.43 3.49 0.90
N GLN A 565 37.70 3.49 0.50
CA GLN A 565 38.78 4.35 1.03
C GLN A 565 38.84 5.75 0.40
N GLN A 566 37.98 6.05 -0.57
CA GLN A 566 37.97 7.34 -1.26
C GLN A 566 37.87 8.51 -0.28
N GLY A 567 38.48 9.65 -0.62
CA GLY A 567 38.60 10.79 0.30
C GLY A 567 39.63 10.60 1.42
N GLY A 568 40.46 9.55 1.37
CA GLY A 568 41.47 9.26 2.38
C GLY A 568 40.91 8.60 3.65
N GLN A 569 39.78 7.91 3.52
CA GLN A 569 39.10 7.23 4.63
C GLN A 569 39.73 5.86 4.92
N ASN A 570 39.46 5.31 6.11
CA ASN A 570 40.01 4.03 6.60
C ASN A 570 38.89 3.00 6.81
N PRO A 571 38.49 2.22 5.78
CA PRO A 571 37.44 1.22 5.93
C PRO A 571 37.88 0.03 6.80
N PRO A 572 36.93 -0.65 7.49
CA PRO A 572 35.48 -0.42 7.46
C PRO A 572 35.01 0.66 8.46
N ASP A 573 35.92 1.19 9.29
CA ASP A 573 35.58 2.11 10.37
C ASP A 573 35.13 3.48 9.85
N SER A 574 35.79 3.95 8.78
CA SER A 574 35.44 5.16 8.05
C SER A 574 35.39 4.87 6.54
N VAL A 575 34.30 5.24 5.87
CA VAL A 575 34.15 5.09 4.41
C VAL A 575 34.02 6.44 3.70
N GLY A 576 34.41 6.48 2.43
CA GLY A 576 34.32 7.63 1.53
C GLY A 576 32.89 7.93 1.07
N ALA A 577 31.95 7.98 2.00
CA ALA A 577 30.53 8.24 1.75
C ALA A 577 29.89 8.93 2.97
N ASP A 578 28.95 9.84 2.71
CA ASP A 578 28.22 10.57 3.76
C ASP A 578 27.15 9.72 4.46
N PHE A 579 26.74 8.61 3.84
CA PHE A 579 25.86 7.60 4.42
C PHE A 579 26.64 6.29 4.65
N TYR A 580 26.16 5.44 5.57
CA TYR A 580 26.78 4.13 5.83
C TYR A 580 25.87 2.97 5.36
N PRO A 581 26.37 2.02 4.55
CA PRO A 581 25.56 0.91 4.03
C PRO A 581 25.03 -0.01 5.12
N ALA A 582 23.79 -0.45 4.96
CA ALA A 582 23.19 -1.44 5.87
C ALA A 582 23.90 -2.80 5.83
N LEU A 583 24.52 -3.15 4.70
CA LEU A 583 25.36 -4.35 4.55
C LEU A 583 26.81 -4.14 5.01
N GLY A 584 27.16 -2.94 5.48
CA GLY A 584 28.53 -2.54 5.74
C GLY A 584 29.34 -2.28 4.46
N ALA A 585 30.64 -2.03 4.60
CA ALA A 585 31.54 -1.92 3.47
C ALA A 585 31.70 -3.30 2.78
N TYR A 586 30.90 -3.54 1.75
CA TYR A 586 30.73 -4.84 1.10
C TYR A 586 31.65 -5.05 -0.11
N ASP A 587 31.68 -6.29 -0.62
CA ASP A 587 32.37 -6.70 -1.85
C ASP A 587 31.36 -6.90 -2.99
N SER A 588 31.59 -6.28 -4.14
CA SER A 588 30.75 -6.41 -5.34
C SER A 588 30.88 -7.77 -6.01
N GLY A 589 31.89 -8.56 -5.65
CA GLY A 589 32.05 -9.97 -6.00
C GLY A 589 31.32 -10.95 -5.08
N ASP A 590 30.69 -10.49 -3.99
CA ASP A 590 29.92 -11.35 -3.09
C ASP A 590 28.51 -11.65 -3.67
N PHE A 591 28.48 -12.62 -4.59
CA PHE A 591 27.25 -13.06 -5.25
C PHE A 591 26.29 -13.83 -4.34
N ALA A 592 26.77 -14.39 -3.23
CA ALA A 592 25.95 -15.15 -2.29
C ALA A 592 25.34 -14.26 -1.19
N GLY A 593 25.98 -13.15 -0.86
CA GLY A 593 25.51 -12.16 0.10
C GLY A 593 25.06 -10.86 -0.57
N ALA A 594 25.97 -9.89 -0.65
CA ALA A 594 25.65 -8.50 -0.99
C ALA A 594 24.88 -8.36 -2.31
N VAL A 595 25.39 -8.93 -3.41
CA VAL A 595 24.77 -8.78 -4.73
C VAL A 595 23.38 -9.43 -4.78
N THR A 596 23.22 -10.63 -4.19
CA THR A 596 21.89 -11.28 -4.11
C THR A 596 20.90 -10.42 -3.32
N GLN A 597 21.35 -9.78 -2.24
CA GLN A 597 20.50 -8.88 -1.47
C GLN A 597 20.17 -7.59 -2.25
N HIS A 598 21.12 -7.04 -3.02
CA HIS A 598 20.87 -5.89 -3.89
C HIS A 598 19.76 -6.18 -4.90
N MET A 599 19.78 -7.34 -5.55
CA MET A 599 18.74 -7.71 -6.52
C MET A 599 17.36 -7.80 -5.88
N LYS A 600 17.26 -8.28 -4.63
CA LYS A 600 15.99 -8.28 -3.88
C LYS A 600 15.51 -6.86 -3.60
N TRP A 601 16.40 -5.95 -3.22
CA TRP A 601 16.05 -4.55 -2.96
C TRP A 601 15.68 -3.76 -4.21
N ILE A 602 16.39 -3.99 -5.33
CA ILE A 602 16.01 -3.42 -6.63
C ILE A 602 14.64 -3.96 -7.05
N ARG A 603 14.40 -5.26 -6.85
CA ARG A 603 13.08 -5.84 -7.11
C ARG A 603 11.97 -5.24 -6.22
N GLN A 604 12.27 -4.97 -4.94
CA GLN A 604 11.38 -4.30 -4.00
C GLN A 604 11.04 -2.88 -4.49
N SER A 605 12.01 -2.15 -5.02
CA SER A 605 11.81 -0.79 -5.56
C SER A 605 10.90 -0.75 -6.80
N GLY A 606 10.76 -1.86 -7.51
CA GLY A 606 9.94 -1.95 -8.73
C GLY A 606 10.68 -1.59 -10.01
N ALA A 607 11.92 -1.12 -9.93
CA ALA A 607 12.78 -1.03 -11.09
C ALA A 607 13.04 -2.44 -11.67
N GLY A 608 12.89 -2.59 -12.98
CA GLY A 608 13.08 -3.86 -13.67
C GLY A 608 14.40 -3.96 -14.43
N VAL A 609 15.11 -2.84 -14.60
CA VAL A 609 16.37 -2.79 -15.36
C VAL A 609 17.47 -2.14 -14.53
N LEU A 610 18.55 -2.85 -14.29
CA LEU A 610 19.78 -2.29 -13.74
C LEU A 610 20.59 -1.68 -14.87
N VAL A 611 21.15 -0.49 -14.67
CA VAL A 611 22.10 0.14 -15.58
C VAL A 611 23.50 -0.03 -14.99
N TYR A 612 24.22 -1.02 -15.49
CA TYR A 612 25.48 -1.51 -14.94
C TYR A 612 26.67 -0.62 -15.35
N SER A 613 27.34 0.00 -14.38
CA SER A 613 28.59 0.77 -14.60
C SER A 613 29.69 -0.13 -15.15
N TRP A 614 30.18 0.19 -16.36
CA TRP A 614 31.14 -0.62 -17.09
C TRP A 614 32.31 0.24 -17.61
N TRP A 615 33.53 -0.08 -17.15
CA TRP A 615 34.75 0.72 -17.36
C TRP A 615 35.71 0.18 -18.43
N GLY A 616 35.25 -0.69 -19.33
CA GLY A 616 36.07 -1.24 -20.41
C GLY A 616 36.29 -2.74 -20.33
N ARG A 617 36.63 -3.33 -21.48
CA ARG A 617 36.85 -4.77 -21.63
C ARG A 617 38.01 -5.25 -20.77
N GLY A 618 37.79 -6.33 -20.02
CA GLY A 618 38.78 -6.91 -19.13
C GLY A 618 39.07 -6.09 -17.86
N GLY A 619 38.28 -5.04 -17.60
CA GLY A 619 38.32 -4.30 -16.33
C GLY A 619 37.73 -5.10 -15.16
N TYR A 620 37.82 -4.53 -13.96
CA TYR A 620 37.28 -5.14 -12.74
C TYR A 620 35.77 -5.39 -12.88
N GLU A 621 35.04 -4.37 -13.33
CA GLU A 621 33.59 -4.40 -13.50
C GLU A 621 33.18 -5.36 -14.63
N ASP A 622 33.97 -5.48 -15.71
CA ASP A 622 33.69 -6.47 -16.76
C ASP A 622 33.82 -7.91 -16.23
N GLY A 623 34.78 -8.17 -15.34
CA GLY A 623 34.97 -9.47 -14.68
C GLY A 623 33.80 -9.91 -13.79
N LEU A 624 33.03 -8.96 -13.24
CA LEU A 624 31.91 -9.23 -12.35
C LEU A 624 30.55 -9.32 -13.07
N ALA A 625 30.47 -8.84 -14.32
CA ALA A 625 29.20 -8.63 -15.01
C ALA A 625 28.33 -9.89 -15.08
N ARG A 626 28.91 -11.06 -15.38
CA ARG A 626 28.16 -12.32 -15.46
C ARG A 626 27.50 -12.70 -14.13
N GLY A 627 28.21 -12.60 -13.00
CA GLY A 627 27.66 -12.95 -11.69
C GLY A 627 26.53 -12.00 -11.26
N VAL A 628 26.64 -10.71 -11.57
CA VAL A 628 25.55 -9.74 -11.36
C VAL A 628 24.35 -10.06 -12.26
N MET A 629 24.58 -10.41 -13.52
CA MET A 629 23.51 -10.82 -14.44
C MET A 629 22.80 -12.11 -13.97
N ASP A 630 23.51 -13.10 -13.45
CA ASP A 630 22.94 -14.33 -12.88
C ASP A 630 22.03 -13.99 -11.68
N ALA A 631 22.51 -13.13 -10.77
CA ALA A 631 21.72 -12.66 -9.63
C ALA A 631 20.47 -11.86 -10.07
N ALA A 632 20.60 -11.00 -11.09
CA ALA A 632 19.49 -10.23 -11.65
C ALA A 632 18.44 -11.16 -12.29
N ALA A 633 18.86 -12.16 -13.05
CA ALA A 633 17.97 -13.15 -13.67
C ALA A 633 17.16 -13.91 -12.61
N ALA A 634 17.78 -14.29 -11.49
CA ALA A 634 17.11 -14.96 -10.39
C ALA A 634 15.98 -14.13 -9.75
N GLN A 635 16.00 -12.80 -9.92
CA GLN A 635 14.95 -11.89 -9.46
C GLN A 635 14.01 -11.40 -10.58
N GLY A 636 14.18 -11.89 -11.81
CA GLY A 636 13.42 -11.46 -12.98
C GLY A 636 13.78 -10.06 -13.49
N LEU A 637 14.98 -9.58 -13.19
CA LEU A 637 15.49 -8.27 -13.58
C LEU A 637 16.31 -8.35 -14.89
N LYS A 638 16.46 -7.21 -15.56
CA LYS A 638 17.31 -7.04 -16.74
C LYS A 638 18.52 -6.16 -16.44
N VAL A 639 19.55 -6.26 -17.28
CA VAL A 639 20.82 -5.52 -17.17
C VAL A 639 21.09 -4.78 -18.46
N ALA A 640 20.97 -3.46 -18.40
CA ALA A 640 21.46 -2.48 -19.36
C ALA A 640 22.86 -2.01 -18.96
N TRP A 641 23.52 -1.24 -19.83
CA TRP A 641 24.94 -0.93 -19.69
C TRP A 641 25.18 0.57 -19.61
N HIS A 642 25.88 1.02 -18.57
CA HIS A 642 26.40 2.38 -18.45
C HIS A 642 27.85 2.37 -18.92
N LEU A 643 28.10 2.86 -20.12
CA LEU A 643 29.44 2.94 -20.70
C LEU A 643 30.15 4.16 -20.11
N GLU A 644 31.12 3.90 -19.24
CA GLU A 644 31.86 4.90 -18.49
C GLU A 644 32.97 5.55 -19.35
N PRO A 645 33.43 6.77 -19.01
CA PRO A 645 34.41 7.52 -19.78
C PRO A 645 35.84 7.08 -19.47
N TYR A 646 36.14 5.80 -19.73
CA TYR A 646 37.50 5.27 -19.58
C TYR A 646 38.51 6.02 -20.47
N ALA A 647 39.77 6.00 -20.06
CA ALA A 647 40.84 6.74 -20.75
C ALA A 647 40.96 6.32 -22.21
N GLY A 648 40.87 7.30 -23.13
CA GLY A 648 41.01 7.06 -24.56
C GLY A 648 39.76 6.55 -25.27
N ARG A 649 38.58 6.52 -24.61
CA ARG A 649 37.32 6.15 -25.27
C ARG A 649 37.02 7.05 -26.48
N THR A 650 36.63 6.43 -27.59
CA THR A 650 36.22 7.09 -28.84
C THR A 650 34.86 6.57 -29.28
N ALA A 651 34.23 7.20 -30.28
CA ALA A 651 33.00 6.67 -30.87
C ALA A 651 33.20 5.27 -31.47
N ALA A 652 34.35 5.03 -32.12
CA ALA A 652 34.68 3.72 -32.68
C ALA A 652 34.88 2.65 -31.59
N SER A 653 35.63 2.97 -30.53
CA SER A 653 35.82 2.02 -29.42
C SER A 653 34.50 1.72 -28.70
N THR A 654 33.62 2.72 -28.56
CA THR A 654 32.27 2.52 -28.00
C THR A 654 31.45 1.53 -28.83
N VAL A 655 31.54 1.58 -30.16
CA VAL A 655 30.90 0.59 -31.05
C VAL A 655 31.48 -0.80 -30.83
N ASP A 656 32.80 -0.92 -30.72
CA ASP A 656 33.47 -2.19 -30.48
C ASP A 656 33.13 -2.78 -29.11
N ASP A 657 32.98 -1.94 -28.09
CA ASP A 657 32.51 -2.33 -26.76
C ASP A 657 31.07 -2.83 -26.79
N ILE A 658 30.16 -2.14 -27.48
CA ILE A 658 28.77 -2.58 -27.66
C ILE A 658 28.72 -3.93 -28.37
N ARG A 659 29.57 -4.16 -29.38
CA ARG A 659 29.68 -5.47 -30.05
C ARG A 659 30.18 -6.54 -29.09
N TYR A 660 31.22 -6.24 -28.33
CA TYR A 660 31.77 -7.16 -27.33
C TYR A 660 30.73 -7.55 -26.30
N ILE A 661 30.01 -6.58 -25.73
CA ILE A 661 28.94 -6.80 -24.75
C ILE A 661 27.82 -7.66 -25.35
N ASN A 662 27.33 -7.31 -26.55
CA ASN A 662 26.31 -8.09 -27.25
C ASN A 662 26.76 -9.53 -27.52
N GLN A 663 28.00 -9.74 -27.94
CA GLN A 663 28.53 -11.09 -28.22
C GLN A 663 28.74 -11.90 -26.95
N THR A 664 29.19 -11.27 -25.87
CA THR A 664 29.58 -11.94 -24.62
C THR A 664 28.38 -12.24 -23.73
N TYR A 665 27.42 -11.32 -23.69
CA TYR A 665 26.30 -11.36 -22.75
C TYR A 665 24.92 -11.39 -23.42
N GLY A 666 24.82 -11.19 -24.75
CA GLY A 666 23.54 -11.01 -25.45
C GLY A 666 22.58 -12.19 -25.40
N THR A 667 23.06 -13.41 -25.14
CA THR A 667 22.22 -14.61 -24.97
C THR A 667 21.79 -14.83 -23.52
N HIS A 668 22.26 -14.00 -22.58
CA HIS A 668 21.94 -14.15 -21.17
C HIS A 668 20.47 -13.76 -20.90
N PRO A 669 19.70 -14.50 -20.08
CA PRO A 669 18.29 -14.19 -19.83
C PRO A 669 18.04 -12.82 -19.21
N ALA A 670 19.01 -12.26 -18.47
CA ALA A 670 18.94 -10.89 -17.95
C ALA A 670 19.40 -9.80 -18.93
N PHE A 671 19.85 -10.11 -20.14
CA PHE A 671 20.40 -9.09 -21.04
C PHE A 671 19.36 -8.06 -21.49
N SER A 672 19.74 -6.79 -21.51
CA SER A 672 19.05 -5.68 -22.18
C SER A 672 19.97 -5.06 -23.23
N ASN A 673 19.39 -4.69 -24.38
CA ASN A 673 20.10 -4.01 -25.47
C ASN A 673 20.12 -2.47 -25.32
N ALA A 674 19.92 -1.97 -24.09
CA ALA A 674 19.99 -0.55 -23.76
C ALA A 674 21.41 -0.17 -23.27
N PHE A 675 21.94 0.93 -23.80
CA PHE A 675 23.27 1.46 -23.52
C PHE A 675 23.19 2.95 -23.20
N TYR A 676 23.71 3.35 -22.05
CA TYR A 676 23.79 4.72 -21.58
C TYR A 676 25.24 5.19 -21.73
N VAL A 677 25.49 6.20 -22.55
CA VAL A 677 26.85 6.71 -22.79
C VAL A 677 27.10 7.90 -21.87
N PHE A 678 27.82 7.66 -20.77
CA PHE A 678 28.16 8.70 -19.80
C PHE A 678 29.13 9.72 -20.40
N GLU A 679 29.00 11.00 -20.07
CA GLU A 679 29.79 12.10 -20.63
C GLU A 679 29.85 12.10 -22.17
N SER A 680 28.73 11.76 -22.84
CA SER A 680 28.67 11.62 -24.30
C SER A 680 29.13 12.87 -25.07
N LEU A 681 29.03 14.05 -24.45
CA LEU A 681 29.41 15.34 -25.05
C LEU A 681 30.94 15.55 -25.16
N ARG A 682 31.77 14.68 -24.56
CA ARG A 682 33.23 14.71 -24.74
C ARG A 682 33.68 14.31 -26.15
N ILE A 683 32.80 13.65 -26.91
CA ILE A 683 33.03 13.24 -28.29
C ILE A 683 32.02 14.01 -29.17
N THR A 684 32.53 14.63 -30.23
CA THR A 684 31.74 15.53 -31.09
C THR A 684 31.12 14.83 -32.31
N ASP A 685 31.65 13.68 -32.72
CA ASP A 685 31.16 12.89 -33.84
C ASP A 685 30.85 11.45 -33.40
N TRP A 686 29.56 11.11 -33.47
CA TRP A 686 29.01 9.80 -33.10
C TRP A 686 28.51 9.00 -34.32
N SER A 687 28.91 9.38 -35.54
CA SER A 687 28.51 8.70 -36.79
C SER A 687 28.80 7.20 -36.79
N ALA A 688 29.83 6.75 -36.07
CA ALA A 688 30.17 5.34 -35.90
C ALA A 688 29.02 4.52 -35.27
N LEU A 689 28.17 5.11 -34.41
CA LEU A 689 27.06 4.40 -33.76
C LEU A 689 26.03 3.83 -34.73
N SER A 690 25.96 4.37 -35.97
CA SER A 690 25.13 3.81 -37.04
C SER A 690 25.38 2.33 -37.32
N GLN A 691 26.55 1.82 -36.94
CA GLN A 691 26.92 0.41 -37.10
C GLN A 691 26.24 -0.54 -36.10
N VAL A 692 25.67 -0.02 -35.01
CA VAL A 692 25.09 -0.82 -33.91
C VAL A 692 23.74 -0.30 -33.42
N ASN A 693 23.28 0.88 -33.83
CA ASN A 693 22.05 1.49 -33.31
C ASN A 693 20.73 0.87 -33.84
N GLN A 694 20.78 -0.01 -34.85
CA GLN A 694 19.58 -0.70 -35.33
C GLN A 694 19.09 -1.80 -34.38
N SER A 695 20.02 -2.42 -33.65
CA SER A 695 19.74 -3.52 -32.72
C SER A 695 19.81 -3.12 -31.25
N ASN A 696 20.18 -1.87 -30.97
CA ASN A 696 20.46 -1.37 -29.62
C ASN A 696 19.81 0.00 -29.40
N VAL A 697 19.33 0.27 -28.19
CA VAL A 697 18.90 1.61 -27.78
C VAL A 697 20.07 2.29 -27.09
N ILE A 698 20.68 3.28 -27.75
CA ILE A 698 21.86 3.98 -27.25
C ILE A 698 21.47 5.40 -26.85
N LEU A 699 21.68 5.77 -25.59
CA LEU A 699 21.25 7.04 -25.01
C LEU A 699 22.44 7.96 -24.76
N ALA A 700 22.29 9.22 -25.15
CA ALA A 700 23.23 10.29 -24.84
C ALA A 700 22.88 10.99 -23.52
N GLN A 701 23.88 11.35 -22.72
CA GLN A 701 23.70 12.13 -21.50
C GLN A 701 23.56 13.63 -21.86
N THR A 702 22.35 14.08 -22.20
CA THR A 702 22.09 15.48 -22.55
C THR A 702 20.60 15.81 -22.64
N THR A 703 20.29 17.10 -22.52
CA THR A 703 19.00 17.69 -22.97
C THR A 703 19.16 18.51 -24.26
N ASP A 704 20.40 18.68 -24.75
CA ASP A 704 20.69 19.41 -25.99
C ASP A 704 20.39 18.52 -27.21
N THR A 705 19.21 18.72 -27.77
CA THR A 705 18.72 18.00 -28.96
C THR A 705 19.60 18.17 -30.20
N SER A 706 20.53 19.14 -30.23
CA SER A 706 21.50 19.27 -31.32
C SER A 706 22.68 18.29 -31.23
N LYS A 707 22.85 17.60 -30.09
CA LYS A 707 24.00 16.74 -29.77
C LYS A 707 23.69 15.25 -29.78
N ILE A 708 22.52 14.86 -30.30
CA ILE A 708 22.02 13.48 -30.23
C ILE A 708 21.94 12.78 -31.58
N ALA A 709 22.61 13.31 -32.59
CA ALA A 709 22.73 12.63 -33.87
C ALA A 709 23.29 11.20 -33.67
N HIS A 710 22.65 10.21 -34.30
CA HIS A 710 22.96 8.78 -34.23
C HIS A 710 22.60 8.04 -32.93
N PHE A 711 22.10 8.74 -31.91
CA PHE A 711 21.56 8.13 -30.69
C PHE A 711 20.09 7.73 -30.84
N GLY A 712 19.67 6.73 -30.07
CA GLY A 712 18.27 6.29 -29.94
C GLY A 712 17.49 7.04 -28.86
N GLY A 713 18.12 7.94 -28.12
CA GLY A 713 17.48 8.74 -27.08
C GLY A 713 18.42 9.53 -26.18
N MET A 714 17.86 10.06 -25.10
CA MET A 714 18.50 10.97 -24.15
C MET A 714 18.22 10.58 -22.70
N TYR A 715 19.19 10.84 -21.82
CA TYR A 715 19.05 10.79 -20.37
C TYR A 715 19.85 11.92 -19.70
N THR A 716 19.67 12.15 -18.39
CA THR A 716 20.25 13.31 -17.71
C THR A 716 21.29 12.97 -16.64
N TYR A 717 21.21 11.79 -16.04
CA TYR A 717 22.04 11.32 -14.92
C TYR A 717 21.88 12.13 -13.61
N ASP A 718 22.12 13.43 -13.64
CA ASP A 718 22.29 14.29 -12.47
C ASP A 718 20.98 14.54 -11.69
N ALA A 719 20.98 14.22 -10.38
CA ALA A 719 19.87 14.47 -9.45
C ALA A 719 19.70 15.97 -9.10
N ILE A 720 20.78 16.73 -8.99
CA ILE A 720 20.74 18.19 -8.77
C ILE A 720 19.95 18.87 -9.89
N ALA A 721 20.25 18.49 -11.14
CA ALA A 721 19.49 18.95 -12.30
C ALA A 721 18.05 18.43 -12.28
N GLY A 722 17.80 17.20 -11.82
CA GLY A 722 16.46 16.62 -11.68
C GLY A 722 15.52 17.45 -10.80
N ALA A 723 16.04 18.07 -9.73
CA ALA A 723 15.25 18.92 -8.84
C ALA A 723 14.64 20.16 -9.53
N THR A 724 15.27 20.66 -10.60
CA THR A 724 14.82 21.85 -11.37
C THR A 724 14.39 21.53 -12.80
N ALA A 725 14.67 20.31 -13.28
CA ALA A 725 14.30 19.77 -14.59
C ALA A 725 14.59 20.69 -15.80
N PRO A 726 15.80 21.26 -15.93
CA PRO A 726 16.09 22.25 -16.97
C PRO A 726 16.06 21.61 -18.36
N GLY A 727 15.20 22.13 -19.23
CA GLY A 727 15.08 21.67 -20.62
C GLY A 727 14.45 20.29 -20.79
N TRP A 728 13.98 19.64 -19.71
CA TRP A 728 13.41 18.29 -19.77
C TRP A 728 12.18 18.21 -20.66
N GLN A 729 11.27 19.19 -20.57
CA GLN A 729 10.07 19.22 -21.42
C GLN A 729 10.43 19.33 -22.91
N GLN A 730 11.41 20.18 -23.25
CA GLN A 730 11.89 20.34 -24.63
C GLN A 730 12.51 19.04 -25.16
N ALA A 731 13.35 18.38 -24.35
CA ALA A 731 13.95 17.10 -24.70
C ALA A 731 12.87 16.01 -24.90
N ALA A 732 11.86 15.96 -24.02
CA ALA A 732 10.75 15.03 -24.10
C ALA A 732 9.91 15.22 -25.38
N ASP A 733 9.58 16.47 -25.71
CA ASP A 733 8.80 16.81 -26.90
C ASP A 733 9.56 16.47 -28.18
N TYR A 734 10.87 16.78 -28.21
CA TYR A 734 11.73 16.39 -29.32
C TYR A 734 11.82 14.87 -29.47
N ALA A 735 12.06 14.14 -28.37
CA ALA A 735 12.17 12.69 -28.40
C ALA A 735 10.87 12.05 -28.92
N ARG A 736 9.72 12.50 -28.42
CA ARG A 736 8.41 12.04 -28.87
C ARG A 736 8.17 12.32 -30.35
N ALA A 737 8.53 13.50 -30.84
CA ALA A 737 8.37 13.87 -32.24
C ALA A 737 9.26 13.05 -33.20
N ASN A 738 10.35 12.48 -32.69
CA ASN A 738 11.33 11.74 -33.49
C ASN A 738 11.36 10.23 -33.18
N GLY A 739 10.42 9.72 -32.37
CA GLY A 739 10.36 8.30 -31.99
C GLY A 739 11.57 7.84 -31.16
N LEU A 740 12.19 8.74 -30.41
CA LEU A 740 13.35 8.48 -29.56
C LEU A 740 12.92 8.21 -28.11
N VAL A 741 13.82 7.59 -27.34
CA VAL A 741 13.64 7.40 -25.90
C VAL A 741 13.99 8.70 -25.16
N TRP A 742 13.09 9.13 -24.28
CA TRP A 742 13.38 10.10 -23.23
C TRP A 742 13.41 9.38 -21.89
N ALA A 743 14.54 9.44 -21.19
CA ALA A 743 14.80 8.79 -19.91
C ALA A 743 15.36 9.81 -18.89
N PRO A 744 14.53 10.71 -18.31
CA PRO A 744 14.97 11.61 -17.26
C PRO A 744 15.48 10.82 -16.05
N SER A 745 16.57 11.29 -15.45
CA SER A 745 17.13 10.72 -14.22
C SER A 745 16.62 11.43 -12.99
N VAL A 746 16.13 10.67 -12.01
CA VAL A 746 15.68 11.16 -10.69
C VAL A 746 16.56 10.60 -9.58
N GLY A 747 16.81 11.39 -8.53
CA GLY A 747 17.59 10.97 -7.37
C GLY A 747 17.03 11.51 -6.05
N PRO A 748 17.29 10.82 -4.93
CA PRO A 748 16.75 11.21 -3.63
C PRO A 748 17.46 12.42 -3.00
N GLY A 749 18.65 12.77 -3.49
CA GLY A 749 19.49 13.87 -3.04
C GLY A 749 20.93 13.71 -3.57
N TYR A 750 21.81 14.62 -3.17
CA TYR A 750 23.23 14.61 -3.54
C TYR A 750 24.10 15.21 -2.43
N ILE A 751 25.16 14.49 -2.04
CA ILE A 751 26.23 14.97 -1.14
C ILE A 751 27.47 14.09 -1.31
N ASP A 752 28.63 14.70 -1.56
CA ASP A 752 29.90 14.00 -1.82
C ASP A 752 31.08 14.48 -0.97
N ASP A 753 30.83 15.31 0.04
CA ASP A 753 31.84 15.98 0.86
C ASP A 753 32.87 15.02 1.47
N ARG A 754 32.44 13.80 1.85
CA ARG A 754 33.36 12.79 2.40
C ARG A 754 34.20 12.06 1.35
N ALA A 755 33.66 11.88 0.15
CA ALA A 755 34.35 11.22 -0.94
C ALA A 755 35.35 12.17 -1.63
N VAL A 756 35.00 13.45 -1.73
CA VAL A 756 35.79 14.49 -2.38
C VAL A 756 35.95 15.69 -1.43
N PRO A 757 36.83 15.59 -0.41
CA PRO A 757 37.01 16.68 0.54
C PRO A 757 37.39 17.99 -0.13
N GLY A 758 36.60 19.04 0.13
CA GLY A 758 36.81 20.38 -0.46
C GLY A 758 36.16 20.58 -1.83
N ASN A 759 35.29 19.67 -2.27
CA ASN A 759 34.46 19.88 -3.45
C ASN A 759 33.54 21.12 -3.27
N THR A 760 33.21 21.77 -4.37
CA THR A 760 32.31 22.94 -4.40
C THR A 760 31.01 22.65 -5.14
N THR A 761 30.75 21.39 -5.48
CA THR A 761 29.50 20.95 -6.10
C THR A 761 28.34 21.19 -5.12
N PRO A 762 27.23 21.78 -5.56
CA PRO A 762 26.09 22.05 -4.68
C PRO A 762 25.53 20.77 -4.05
N THR A 763 25.19 20.82 -2.76
CA THR A 763 24.47 19.73 -2.11
C THR A 763 22.97 19.84 -2.37
N LEU A 764 22.31 18.69 -2.48
CA LEU A 764 20.87 18.58 -2.58
C LEU A 764 20.36 17.72 -1.42
N GLY A 765 19.74 18.37 -0.43
CA GLY A 765 19.17 17.70 0.73
C GLY A 765 18.01 16.77 0.35
N ARG A 766 17.88 15.67 1.08
CA ARG A 766 16.79 14.70 0.85
C ARG A 766 15.43 15.18 1.38
N ASP A 767 15.42 16.11 2.32
CA ASP A 767 14.23 16.72 2.94
C ASP A 767 13.17 15.71 3.39
N ASN A 768 13.59 14.68 4.13
CA ASN A 768 12.76 13.56 4.56
C ASN A 768 11.96 12.89 3.42
N GLY A 769 12.48 12.96 2.19
CA GLY A 769 11.88 12.39 0.99
C GLY A 769 11.23 13.41 0.04
N ALA A 770 11.01 14.65 0.47
CA ALA A 770 10.33 15.65 -0.36
C ALA A 770 11.10 15.98 -1.65
N THR A 771 12.44 15.95 -1.62
CA THR A 771 13.27 16.13 -2.82
C THR A 771 13.03 15.03 -3.83
N TYR A 772 13.02 13.76 -3.39
CA TYR A 772 12.81 12.63 -4.29
C TYR A 772 11.44 12.67 -4.95
N ASP A 773 10.40 13.02 -4.17
CA ASP A 773 9.04 13.19 -4.67
C ASP A 773 8.92 14.31 -5.72
N ARG A 774 9.64 15.41 -5.50
CA ARG A 774 9.71 16.53 -6.46
C ARG A 774 10.34 16.09 -7.78
N GLU A 775 11.45 15.36 -7.74
CA GLU A 775 12.12 14.87 -8.96
C GLU A 775 11.27 13.87 -9.74
N TRP A 776 10.63 12.91 -9.06
CA TRP A 776 9.69 12.01 -9.70
C TRP A 776 8.52 12.75 -10.33
N THR A 777 7.97 13.75 -9.64
CA THR A 777 6.91 14.60 -10.19
C THR A 777 7.39 15.34 -11.45
N ASN A 778 8.59 15.93 -11.41
CA ASN A 778 9.19 16.60 -12.57
C ASN A 778 9.37 15.64 -13.76
N ALA A 779 9.86 14.43 -13.52
CA ALA A 779 10.02 13.41 -14.55
C ALA A 779 8.68 13.05 -15.19
N LEU A 780 7.68 12.69 -14.39
CA LEU A 780 6.37 12.24 -14.87
C LEU A 780 5.61 13.34 -15.64
N ASN A 781 5.79 14.61 -15.26
CA ASN A 781 5.20 15.74 -15.99
C ASN A 781 5.64 15.80 -17.46
N THR A 782 6.83 15.27 -17.78
CA THR A 782 7.32 15.22 -19.17
C THR A 782 6.76 14.06 -19.99
N ARG A 783 6.00 13.14 -19.36
CA ARG A 783 5.49 11.89 -19.96
C ARG A 783 6.60 11.10 -20.66
N PRO A 784 7.61 10.62 -19.89
CA PRO A 784 8.80 10.04 -20.46
C PRO A 784 8.57 8.60 -20.93
N THR A 785 9.43 8.12 -21.84
CA THR A 785 9.37 6.74 -22.32
C THR A 785 9.88 5.78 -21.25
N TRP A 786 11.00 6.14 -20.62
CA TRP A 786 11.62 5.45 -19.50
C TRP A 786 11.88 6.45 -18.37
N VAL A 787 12.15 5.98 -17.15
CA VAL A 787 12.71 6.81 -16.08
C VAL A 787 13.97 6.13 -15.59
N SER A 788 15.06 6.89 -15.44
CA SER A 788 16.28 6.41 -14.79
C SER A 788 16.37 6.89 -13.34
N ILE A 789 16.94 6.08 -12.46
CA ILE A 789 17.14 6.42 -11.05
C ILE A 789 18.63 6.51 -10.77
N THR A 790 19.07 7.68 -10.31
CA THR A 790 20.43 7.97 -9.84
C THR A 790 20.38 8.11 -8.32
N SER A 791 20.66 7.07 -7.54
CA SER A 791 21.22 5.77 -7.93
C SER A 791 20.74 4.64 -7.01
N PHE A 792 21.02 3.38 -7.36
CA PHE A 792 20.93 2.30 -6.36
C PHE A 792 21.99 2.53 -5.28
N ASN A 793 23.27 2.50 -5.65
CA ASN A 793 24.39 2.40 -4.73
C ASN A 793 25.62 3.26 -5.09
N GLU A 794 25.45 4.43 -5.70
CA GLU A 794 26.54 5.42 -5.79
C GLU A 794 26.77 6.10 -4.43
N TRP A 795 27.44 5.40 -3.51
CA TRP A 795 27.63 5.86 -2.13
C TRP A 795 28.44 7.16 -2.04
N HIS A 796 29.35 7.40 -3.00
CA HIS A 796 30.23 8.56 -2.98
C HIS A 796 29.50 9.87 -3.25
N GLU A 797 28.41 9.83 -4.01
CA GLU A 797 27.59 11.00 -4.34
C GLU A 797 26.39 11.18 -3.41
N GLY A 798 26.18 10.26 -2.46
CA GLY A 798 25.06 10.32 -1.53
C GLY A 798 23.69 10.24 -2.24
N SER A 799 23.64 9.76 -3.48
CA SER A 799 22.43 9.64 -4.31
C SER A 799 21.69 8.29 -4.14
N ILE A 800 22.19 7.45 -3.23
CA ILE A 800 21.74 6.07 -3.03
C ILE A 800 20.27 5.93 -2.59
N ILE A 801 19.57 4.93 -3.13
CA ILE A 801 18.33 4.40 -2.55
C ILE A 801 18.55 3.07 -1.80
N GLU A 802 19.75 2.48 -1.92
CA GLU A 802 20.18 1.34 -1.11
C GLU A 802 20.03 1.65 0.38
N PRO A 803 19.58 0.70 1.22
CA PRO A 803 19.41 0.94 2.64
C PRO A 803 20.67 1.42 3.37
N ALA A 804 20.52 2.54 4.09
CA ALA A 804 21.55 3.11 4.95
C ALA A 804 21.19 2.97 6.43
N VAL A 805 22.18 2.69 7.29
CA VAL A 805 22.01 2.52 8.74
C VAL A 805 22.44 3.77 9.52
N PRO A 806 21.77 4.10 10.64
CA PRO A 806 22.26 5.13 11.54
C PRO A 806 23.65 4.78 12.10
N ARG A 807 24.63 5.67 11.90
CA ARG A 807 25.98 5.54 12.44
C ARG A 807 26.51 6.93 12.80
N SER A 808 27.22 7.03 13.93
CA SER A 808 27.80 8.31 14.37
C SER A 808 28.72 8.89 13.31
N GLY A 809 28.52 10.16 12.96
CA GLY A 809 29.27 10.87 11.90
C GLY A 809 28.79 10.62 10.48
N TYR A 810 27.70 9.88 10.27
CA TYR A 810 27.07 9.64 8.97
C TYR A 810 25.63 10.16 8.97
N GLN A 811 25.15 10.56 7.79
CA GLN A 811 23.73 10.78 7.55
C GLN A 811 22.98 9.44 7.59
N SER A 812 21.68 9.52 7.85
CA SER A 812 20.80 8.35 7.89
C SER A 812 19.47 8.65 7.23
N PHE A 813 18.67 7.62 7.02
CA PHE A 813 17.31 7.76 6.51
C PHE A 813 16.27 8.02 7.60
N GLU A 814 16.69 8.17 8.85
CA GLU A 814 15.79 8.42 9.97
C GLU A 814 14.92 9.66 9.71
N GLY A 815 13.60 9.51 9.87
CA GLY A 815 12.61 10.56 9.57
C GLY A 815 12.12 10.58 8.13
N ALA A 816 12.75 9.86 7.18
CA ALA A 816 12.31 9.79 5.80
C ALA A 816 10.87 9.26 5.71
N TYR A 817 9.98 10.04 5.10
CA TYR A 817 8.54 9.78 5.01
C TYR A 817 7.89 9.46 6.37
N GLY A 818 8.39 10.06 7.46
CA GLY A 818 7.90 9.87 8.82
C GLY A 818 8.27 8.50 9.44
N ARG A 819 9.25 7.80 8.87
CA ARG A 819 9.67 6.46 9.32
C ARG A 819 10.89 6.50 10.22
N THR A 820 11.02 5.49 11.08
CA THR A 820 12.12 5.35 12.05
C THR A 820 12.67 3.92 12.07
N GLY A 821 13.93 3.77 12.48
CA GLY A 821 14.59 2.47 12.63
C GLY A 821 14.68 1.68 11.32
N ALA A 822 14.47 0.37 11.36
CA ALA A 822 14.57 -0.48 10.17
C ALA A 822 13.63 -0.06 9.02
N ALA A 823 12.47 0.52 9.34
CA ALA A 823 11.52 1.01 8.34
C ALA A 823 12.01 2.27 7.60
N ALA A 824 12.87 3.07 8.25
CA ALA A 824 13.53 4.21 7.63
C ALA A 824 14.60 3.75 6.62
N GLN A 825 15.33 2.67 6.93
CA GLN A 825 16.40 2.14 6.07
C GLN A 825 15.91 1.76 4.68
N THR A 826 14.69 1.22 4.53
CA THR A 826 14.13 0.84 3.23
C THR A 826 13.21 1.90 2.62
N ALA A 827 13.11 3.09 3.23
CA ALA A 827 12.07 4.06 2.88
C ALA A 827 12.15 4.54 1.41
N TYR A 828 13.36 4.70 0.87
CA TYR A 828 13.55 5.09 -0.53
C TYR A 828 13.27 3.96 -1.53
N LEU A 829 13.46 2.69 -1.14
CA LEU A 829 13.02 1.55 -1.95
C LEU A 829 11.49 1.55 -2.07
N ASP A 830 10.80 1.66 -0.93
CA ASP A 830 9.35 1.64 -0.89
C ASP A 830 8.74 2.86 -1.60
N ARG A 831 9.38 4.03 -1.49
CA ARG A 831 8.94 5.21 -2.22
C ARG A 831 9.19 5.08 -3.72
N THR A 832 10.30 4.47 -4.13
CA THR A 832 10.53 4.16 -5.55
C THR A 832 9.42 3.27 -6.09
N ARG A 833 8.98 2.25 -5.34
CA ARG A 833 7.86 1.38 -5.73
C ARG A 833 6.56 2.13 -5.92
N HIS A 834 6.27 3.08 -5.02
CA HIS A 834 5.13 3.96 -5.16
C HIS A 834 5.17 4.72 -6.49
N TRP A 835 6.30 5.36 -6.81
CA TRP A 835 6.46 6.15 -8.03
C TRP A 835 6.49 5.32 -9.31
N VAL A 836 7.13 4.15 -9.30
CA VAL A 836 7.07 3.20 -10.41
C VAL A 836 5.62 2.79 -10.70
N THR A 837 4.82 2.58 -9.66
CA THR A 837 3.39 2.28 -9.83
C THR A 837 2.64 3.44 -10.48
N GLN A 838 2.96 4.69 -10.10
CA GLN A 838 2.37 5.88 -10.74
C GLN A 838 2.80 6.03 -12.20
N PHE A 839 4.07 5.77 -12.51
CA PHE A 839 4.61 5.83 -13.85
C PHE A 839 3.95 4.83 -14.80
N GLU A 840 3.80 3.58 -14.36
CA GLU A 840 3.14 2.53 -15.15
C GLU A 840 1.64 2.82 -15.35
N ALA A 841 0.99 3.53 -14.42
CA ALA A 841 -0.39 3.95 -14.58
C ALA A 841 -0.60 5.05 -15.64
N GLN A 842 0.45 5.80 -16.01
CA GLN A 842 0.43 6.83 -17.06
C GLN A 842 0.81 6.29 -18.45
N SER A 843 1.34 5.07 -18.50
CA SER A 843 2.09 4.48 -19.61
C SER A 843 1.27 3.80 -20.70
#